data_AF-A0A1J4KH07-F1
#
_entry.id   AF-A0A1J4KH07-F1
#
_cell.length_a   1.000
_cell.length_b   1.000
_cell.length_c   1.000
_cell.angle_alpha   90.00
_cell.angle_beta   90.00
_cell.angle_gamma   90.00
#
_symmetry.space_group_name_H-M   'P 1'
#
loop_
_entity.id
_entity.type
_entity.pdbx_description
1 polymer ?
#
loop_
_entity_poly.entity_id
_entity_poly.type
_entity_poly.pdbx_seq_one_letter_code
_entity_poly.pdbx_strand_id
1 'polypeptide(L)'
;MQQDRRTITALKQEIEKAWKMVETAQGREKKAGETIESLKAEIAHLTQLVEQGGLLSYGHDNTVKELLQQKENLIKERDAQLNQIIQLRNDLTTVLEAHHQAEQEKLQMEQKVQHLRGTLTQKRAQVESETLHRDRLVKQLQNLRSIQQNLANQIEGQNKELSSLSAEEERLNSAISDAKAQIETLRNENHEAQKQEEDIEEEIKKETDHNKELQNELKALEDKLQEKEKEIRSVKNEIDRKSRENHSLQQNIIQTRQMCSQDESELATLRTEVAGMEKEIAELNRSLSANNAEHEQLQAKLESLNQAKVKTRGQLEKQQELTKEETQHRDELEGKLLVYQDESQKMKQMIDSLEKKREQCAREAAEAQTKYVKAKEEAKMSEIQLNHTQRLIAAADEELKAKQKAYEQLRVERNNYNRQLVTAQDANLDLKKKYKLMTQQAQQLKNEIRAKEDTYASEHFELKKAESKKEKLTSEMKRLKQEWEEAEATMMKHQEELRNLEARIKEADAERQKLLDEQLKMMKDRDILGTQLIRRNDEIALLYEKIKILQDTLKKGELEYNKRVEDAAELQRLIKDTQRKNLILQRQCDQTEELEAKVKTLQKDLVQEQTRVRALSEELEDPNNPHRWRHLYGEDPSPAELLKTIKQLQRRLIKKTEDIVNTKKEIADLKKQMESTQKLMSEQPSPEMLHELKQLQLKVKQKDRQLKAMAAELNTQQSKLNEYQSQYEVYTKQLADTKDLQFTQQKKLNQMKERARMSENTTARTESQFTGDQAMPTLPGGL
;
A
#
# COMPACT_ATOMS: atom_id res chain seq x y z
N MET A 1 1.34 -170.01 15.30
CA MET A 1 2.55 -169.74 16.10
C MET A 1 2.57 -168.25 16.46
N GLN A 2 2.37 -167.91 17.74
CA GLN A 2 2.20 -166.51 18.19
C GLN A 2 3.12 -166.12 19.36
N GLN A 3 3.98 -167.02 19.85
CA GLN A 3 4.97 -166.74 20.89
C GLN A 3 6.29 -166.24 20.28
N ASP A 4 6.80 -166.89 19.24
CA ASP A 4 8.17 -166.66 18.71
C ASP A 4 8.39 -165.23 18.15
N ARG A 5 7.33 -164.61 17.61
CA ARG A 5 7.37 -163.21 17.14
C ARG A 5 7.57 -162.20 18.28
N ARG A 6 7.22 -162.52 19.53
CA ARG A 6 7.46 -161.63 20.68
C ARG A 6 8.92 -161.69 21.14
N THR A 7 9.53 -162.88 21.17
CA THR A 7 10.93 -163.08 21.58
C THR A 7 11.93 -162.42 20.63
N ILE A 8 11.73 -162.56 19.31
CA ILE A 8 12.60 -161.94 18.29
C ILE A 8 12.56 -160.40 18.36
N THR A 9 11.44 -159.82 18.78
CA THR A 9 11.29 -158.37 18.91
C THR A 9 12.06 -157.81 20.11
N ALA A 10 12.16 -158.57 21.20
CA ALA A 10 12.95 -158.19 22.38
C ALA A 10 14.46 -158.21 22.09
N LEU A 11 14.99 -159.32 21.55
CA LEU A 11 16.43 -159.51 21.32
C LEU A 11 17.03 -158.45 20.36
N LYS A 12 16.26 -157.98 19.36
CA LYS A 12 16.72 -156.89 18.49
C LYS A 12 16.88 -155.55 19.23
N GLN A 13 16.00 -155.24 20.18
CA GLN A 13 16.08 -154.01 20.98
C GLN A 13 17.21 -154.03 22.01
N GLU A 14 17.67 -155.21 22.43
CA GLU A 14 18.83 -155.34 23.32
C GLU A 14 20.16 -155.17 22.56
N ILE A 15 20.29 -155.76 21.36
CA ILE A 15 21.48 -155.60 20.49
C ILE A 15 21.67 -154.13 20.08
N GLU A 16 20.60 -153.42 19.74
CA GLU A 16 20.67 -152.01 19.32
C GLU A 16 21.00 -151.06 20.49
N LYS A 17 20.65 -151.43 21.73
CA LYS A 17 21.12 -150.74 22.95
C LYS A 17 22.60 -151.00 23.21
N ALA A 18 23.09 -152.22 23.00
CA ALA A 18 24.49 -152.57 23.21
C ALA A 18 25.42 -151.77 22.29
N TRP A 19 25.06 -151.57 21.02
CA TRP A 19 25.83 -150.74 20.08
C TRP A 19 26.03 -149.30 20.55
N LYS A 20 24.98 -148.65 21.07
CA LYS A 20 25.09 -147.27 21.61
C LYS A 20 25.93 -147.15 22.87
N MET A 21 26.16 -148.24 23.61
CA MET A 21 27.12 -148.27 24.71
C MET A 21 28.58 -148.32 24.22
N VAL A 22 28.85 -148.90 23.05
CA VAL A 22 30.20 -148.94 22.47
C VAL A 22 30.60 -147.58 21.90
N GLU A 23 29.71 -146.90 21.15
CA GLU A 23 29.97 -145.54 20.64
C GLU A 23 30.25 -144.54 21.79
N THR A 24 29.49 -144.64 22.88
CA THR A 24 29.66 -143.77 24.05
C THR A 24 30.87 -144.13 24.92
N ALA A 25 31.47 -145.31 24.75
CA ALA A 25 32.77 -145.65 25.33
C ALA A 25 33.92 -145.05 24.51
N GLN A 26 33.95 -145.25 23.19
CA GLN A 26 34.98 -144.69 22.30
C GLN A 26 35.01 -143.15 22.34
N GLY A 27 33.84 -142.50 22.47
CA GLY A 27 33.74 -141.05 22.67
C GLY A 27 34.32 -140.51 23.99
N ARG A 28 34.62 -141.38 24.96
CA ARG A 28 35.33 -141.03 26.21
C ARG A 28 36.83 -141.29 26.09
N GLU A 29 37.20 -142.42 25.49
CA GLU A 29 38.60 -142.81 25.27
C GLU A 29 39.38 -141.76 24.46
N LYS A 30 38.79 -141.23 23.39
CA LYS A 30 39.44 -140.18 22.58
C LYS A 30 39.75 -138.91 23.37
N LYS A 31 38.84 -138.47 24.25
CA LYS A 31 39.03 -137.28 25.11
C LYS A 31 40.06 -137.49 26.21
N ALA A 32 40.27 -138.74 26.64
CA ALA A 32 41.36 -139.08 27.56
C ALA A 32 42.73 -139.03 26.87
N GLY A 33 42.82 -139.42 25.59
CA GLY A 33 44.05 -139.25 24.80
C GLY A 33 44.45 -137.79 24.63
N GLU A 34 43.52 -136.95 24.16
CA GLU A 34 43.72 -135.51 23.92
C GLU A 34 44.16 -134.74 25.19
N THR A 35 43.74 -135.17 26.38
CA THR A 35 44.17 -134.55 27.66
C THR A 35 45.54 -135.06 28.15
N ILE A 36 45.92 -136.30 27.84
CA ILE A 36 47.25 -136.85 28.20
C ILE A 36 48.37 -136.20 27.38
N GLU A 37 48.13 -135.86 26.10
CA GLU A 37 49.14 -135.15 25.29
C GLU A 37 49.38 -133.71 25.78
N SER A 38 48.31 -133.00 26.20
CA SER A 38 48.42 -131.68 26.81
C SER A 38 49.33 -131.69 28.06
N LEU A 39 49.13 -132.65 28.97
CA LEU A 39 49.93 -132.77 30.19
C LEU A 39 51.39 -133.15 29.92
N LYS A 40 51.67 -133.92 28.86
CA LYS A 40 53.05 -134.24 28.45
C LYS A 40 53.81 -133.02 27.93
N ALA A 41 53.16 -132.14 27.16
CA ALA A 41 53.77 -130.89 26.72
C ALA A 41 54.09 -129.96 27.90
N GLU A 42 53.19 -129.91 28.89
CA GLU A 42 53.35 -129.09 30.09
C GLU A 42 54.51 -129.59 30.98
N ILE A 43 54.67 -130.91 31.15
CA ILE A 43 55.82 -131.52 31.85
C ILE A 43 57.15 -131.23 31.13
N ALA A 44 57.18 -131.26 29.80
CA ALA A 44 58.39 -130.93 29.05
C ALA A 44 58.81 -129.46 29.24
N HIS A 45 57.85 -128.53 29.17
CA HIS A 45 58.07 -127.11 29.41
C HIS A 45 58.55 -126.83 30.86
N LEU A 46 57.97 -127.52 31.85
CA LEU A 46 58.41 -127.42 33.24
C LEU A 46 59.81 -128.01 33.48
N THR A 47 60.17 -129.09 32.78
CA THR A 47 61.52 -129.69 32.90
C THR A 47 62.60 -128.74 32.40
N GLN A 48 62.35 -128.04 31.27
CA GLN A 48 63.27 -127.02 30.74
C GLN A 48 63.42 -125.81 31.69
N LEU A 49 62.36 -125.45 32.42
CA LEU A 49 62.39 -124.45 33.49
C LEU A 49 63.18 -124.92 34.73
N VAL A 50 63.15 -126.21 35.06
CA VAL A 50 63.90 -126.79 36.20
C VAL A 50 65.40 -126.85 35.90
N GLU A 51 65.82 -127.24 34.70
CA GLU A 51 67.25 -127.23 34.32
C GLU A 51 67.84 -125.80 34.29
N GLN A 52 67.04 -124.79 33.95
CA GLN A 52 67.44 -123.38 34.06
C GLN A 52 67.47 -122.85 35.52
N GLY A 53 66.85 -123.55 36.48
CA GLY A 53 66.77 -123.14 37.88
C GLY A 53 68.00 -123.44 38.74
N GLY A 54 68.92 -124.31 38.29
CA GLY A 54 69.92 -124.94 39.17
C GLY A 54 71.18 -124.15 39.50
N LEU A 55 71.58 -123.15 38.70
CA LEU A 55 72.93 -122.56 38.75
C LEU A 55 73.03 -121.13 39.31
N LEU A 56 71.90 -120.52 39.68
CA LEU A 56 71.83 -119.07 39.92
C LEU A 56 72.22 -118.60 41.33
N SER A 57 72.59 -119.52 42.24
CA SER A 57 72.81 -119.26 43.67
C SER A 57 74.08 -118.46 44.03
N TYR A 58 74.99 -118.18 43.10
CA TYR A 58 76.21 -117.39 43.34
C TYR A 58 76.35 -116.13 42.48
N GLY A 59 75.37 -115.85 41.61
CA GLY A 59 75.27 -114.58 40.87
C GLY A 59 74.20 -113.62 41.42
N HIS A 60 73.28 -114.11 42.25
CA HIS A 60 72.04 -113.39 42.57
C HIS A 60 72.22 -112.13 43.42
N ASP A 61 73.21 -112.03 44.30
CA ASP A 61 73.33 -110.83 45.17
C ASP A 61 73.61 -109.54 44.39
N ASN A 62 74.31 -109.63 43.26
CA ASN A 62 74.55 -108.48 42.39
C ASN A 62 73.29 -108.14 41.58
N THR A 63 72.64 -109.11 40.94
CA THR A 63 71.40 -108.84 40.19
C THR A 63 70.24 -108.43 41.09
N VAL A 64 70.16 -108.92 42.34
CA VAL A 64 69.17 -108.45 43.33
C VAL A 64 69.48 -107.02 43.80
N LYS A 65 70.75 -106.64 43.98
CA LYS A 65 71.11 -105.23 44.21
C LYS A 65 70.75 -104.34 43.02
N GLU A 66 71.07 -104.76 41.80
CA GLU A 66 70.71 -104.03 40.58
C GLU A 66 69.20 -103.91 40.41
N LEU A 67 68.43 -104.98 40.66
CA LEU A 67 66.95 -104.96 40.60
C LEU A 67 66.34 -104.11 41.73
N LEU A 68 66.93 -104.08 42.93
CA LEU A 68 66.50 -103.18 44.00
C LEU A 68 66.82 -101.71 43.66
N GLN A 69 67.98 -101.43 43.08
CA GLN A 69 68.36 -100.09 42.66
C GLN A 69 67.55 -99.62 41.44
N GLN A 70 67.24 -100.51 40.49
CA GLN A 70 66.29 -100.25 39.40
C GLN A 70 64.89 -99.99 39.94
N LYS A 71 64.40 -100.80 40.90
CA LYS A 71 63.12 -100.56 41.57
C LYS A 71 63.08 -99.20 42.28
N GLU A 72 64.16 -98.83 42.98
CA GLU A 72 64.23 -97.54 43.68
C GLU A 72 64.30 -96.36 42.70
N ASN A 73 65.02 -96.52 41.58
CA ASN A 73 65.03 -95.54 40.48
C ASN A 73 63.65 -95.42 39.82
N LEU A 74 62.98 -96.53 39.50
CA LEU A 74 61.62 -96.54 38.95
C LEU A 74 60.60 -95.94 39.92
N ILE A 75 60.78 -96.09 41.24
CA ILE A 75 59.97 -95.39 42.24
C ILE A 75 60.22 -93.88 42.20
N LYS A 76 61.49 -93.44 42.12
CA LYS A 76 61.84 -92.02 41.99
C LYS A 76 61.35 -91.41 40.68
N GLU A 77 61.40 -92.16 39.57
CA GLU A 77 60.86 -91.75 38.27
C GLU A 77 59.34 -91.68 38.30
N ARG A 78 58.64 -92.68 38.87
CA ARG A 78 57.19 -92.64 39.12
C ARG A 78 56.81 -91.41 39.94
N ASP A 79 57.55 -91.11 41.01
CA ASP A 79 57.22 -90.01 41.92
C ASP A 79 57.58 -88.65 41.30
N ALA A 80 58.63 -88.56 40.49
CA ALA A 80 58.91 -87.39 39.66
C ALA A 80 57.80 -87.16 38.62
N GLN A 81 57.36 -88.20 37.91
CA GLN A 81 56.24 -88.13 36.95
C GLN A 81 54.92 -87.80 37.64
N LEU A 82 54.62 -88.34 38.82
CA LEU A 82 53.44 -87.98 39.61
C LEU A 82 53.46 -86.51 40.02
N ASN A 83 54.60 -86.03 40.54
CA ASN A 83 54.76 -84.62 40.89
C ASN A 83 54.65 -83.71 39.65
N GLN A 84 55.20 -84.11 38.51
CA GLN A 84 55.06 -83.38 37.24
C GLN A 84 53.60 -83.38 36.74
N ILE A 85 52.87 -84.49 36.87
CA ILE A 85 51.43 -84.56 36.55
C ILE A 85 50.60 -83.69 37.50
N ILE A 86 50.98 -83.60 38.78
CA ILE A 86 50.33 -82.71 39.76
C ILE A 86 50.61 -81.24 39.42
N GLN A 87 51.85 -80.88 39.08
CA GLN A 87 52.21 -79.53 38.61
C GLN A 87 51.43 -79.18 37.34
N LEU A 88 51.49 -80.00 36.29
CA LEU A 88 50.77 -79.77 35.03
C LEU A 88 49.24 -79.70 35.22
N ARG A 89 48.67 -80.38 36.22
CA ARG A 89 47.24 -80.22 36.59
C ARG A 89 46.96 -78.90 37.28
N ASN A 90 47.82 -78.44 38.19
CA ASN A 90 47.69 -77.14 38.84
C ASN A 90 47.88 -75.98 37.84
N ASP A 91 48.85 -76.11 36.94
CA ASP A 91 49.09 -75.18 35.84
C ASP A 91 47.89 -75.14 34.88
N LEU A 92 47.33 -76.31 34.52
CA LEU A 92 46.11 -76.38 33.71
C LEU A 92 44.90 -75.73 34.41
N THR A 93 44.72 -75.97 35.72
CA THR A 93 43.64 -75.33 36.50
C THR A 93 43.80 -73.81 36.53
N THR A 94 44.98 -73.30 36.84
CA THR A 94 45.22 -71.85 36.89
C THR A 94 45.11 -71.18 35.51
N VAL A 95 45.52 -71.85 34.43
CA VAL A 95 45.29 -71.38 33.05
C VAL A 95 43.80 -71.40 32.68
N LEU A 96 43.03 -72.40 33.10
CA LEU A 96 41.58 -72.45 32.87
C LEU A 96 40.82 -71.38 33.68
N GLU A 97 41.24 -71.13 34.93
CA GLU A 97 40.70 -70.03 35.76
C GLU A 97 41.01 -68.67 35.14
N ALA A 98 42.24 -68.44 34.68
CA ALA A 98 42.64 -67.21 33.99
C ALA A 98 41.91 -67.04 32.65
N HIS A 99 41.72 -68.11 31.87
CA HIS A 99 40.91 -68.10 30.65
C HIS A 99 39.46 -67.71 30.95
N HIS A 100 38.86 -68.30 31.98
CA HIS A 100 37.47 -68.02 32.34
C HIS A 100 37.29 -66.58 32.85
N GLN A 101 38.25 -66.05 33.62
CA GLN A 101 38.27 -64.64 34.01
C GLN A 101 38.38 -63.72 32.77
N ALA A 102 39.30 -64.01 31.85
CA ALA A 102 39.45 -63.25 30.61
C ALA A 102 38.20 -63.31 29.70
N GLU A 103 37.49 -64.44 29.64
CA GLU A 103 36.20 -64.55 28.94
C GLU A 103 35.09 -63.73 29.62
N GLN A 104 35.01 -63.74 30.95
CA GLN A 104 34.06 -62.90 31.68
C GLN A 104 34.36 -61.41 31.48
N GLU A 105 35.62 -60.99 31.55
CA GLU A 105 36.03 -59.60 31.28
C GLU A 105 35.72 -59.20 29.84
N LYS A 106 36.07 -60.04 28.85
CA LYS A 106 35.71 -59.84 27.44
C LYS A 106 34.21 -59.64 27.29
N LEU A 107 33.39 -60.53 27.85
CA LEU A 107 31.92 -60.43 27.75
C LEU A 107 31.39 -59.14 28.38
N GLN A 108 31.92 -58.72 29.55
CA GLN A 108 31.58 -57.43 30.14
C GLN A 108 32.00 -56.25 29.27
N MET A 109 33.16 -56.31 28.61
CA MET A 109 33.61 -55.25 27.70
C MET A 109 32.78 -55.22 26.40
N GLU A 110 32.38 -56.37 25.85
CA GLU A 110 31.47 -56.46 24.71
C GLU A 110 30.09 -55.87 25.05
N GLN A 111 29.54 -56.17 26.23
CA GLN A 111 28.30 -55.56 26.74
C GLN A 111 28.45 -54.05 26.94
N LYS A 112 29.56 -53.57 27.53
CA LYS A 112 29.86 -52.13 27.67
C LYS A 112 29.95 -51.45 26.30
N VAL A 113 30.61 -52.08 25.32
CA VAL A 113 30.71 -51.56 23.93
C VAL A 113 29.34 -51.56 23.25
N GLN A 114 28.49 -52.56 23.46
CA GLN A 114 27.12 -52.58 22.93
C GLN A 114 26.26 -51.47 23.55
N HIS A 115 26.36 -51.24 24.86
CA HIS A 115 25.67 -50.15 25.55
C HIS A 115 26.18 -48.77 25.12
N LEU A 116 27.49 -48.60 24.95
CA LEU A 116 28.09 -47.36 24.43
C LEU A 116 27.71 -47.10 22.96
N ARG A 117 27.58 -48.15 22.13
CA ARG A 117 27.04 -48.03 20.77
C ARG A 117 25.57 -47.60 20.77
N GLY A 118 24.74 -48.19 21.63
CA GLY A 118 23.32 -47.83 21.76
C GLY A 118 23.09 -46.40 22.29
N THR A 119 23.85 -45.98 23.30
CA THR A 119 23.79 -44.59 23.79
C THR A 119 24.36 -43.60 22.77
N LEU A 120 25.39 -43.98 21.99
CA LEU A 120 25.90 -43.16 20.89
C LEU A 120 24.89 -43.01 19.74
N THR A 121 24.16 -44.06 19.34
CA THR A 121 23.10 -43.94 18.32
C THR A 121 21.92 -43.13 18.85
N GLN A 122 21.51 -43.31 20.11
CA GLN A 122 20.50 -42.47 20.75
C GLN A 122 20.92 -40.99 20.78
N LYS A 123 22.19 -40.69 21.11
CA LYS A 123 22.71 -39.32 21.13
C LYS A 123 22.84 -38.71 19.74
N ARG A 124 23.21 -39.49 18.71
CA ARG A 124 23.17 -39.04 17.31
C ARG A 124 21.74 -38.70 16.88
N ALA A 125 20.77 -39.56 17.16
CA ALA A 125 19.36 -39.31 16.85
C ALA A 125 18.80 -38.09 17.61
N GLN A 126 19.23 -37.84 18.86
CA GLN A 126 18.91 -36.61 19.58
C GLN A 126 19.50 -35.39 18.87
N VAL A 127 20.79 -35.41 18.50
CA VAL A 127 21.43 -34.29 17.77
C VAL A 127 20.81 -34.06 16.39
N GLU A 128 20.41 -35.10 15.66
CA GLU A 128 19.68 -34.96 14.39
C GLU A 128 18.28 -34.36 14.61
N SER A 129 17.56 -34.77 15.65
CA SER A 129 16.27 -34.18 16.02
C SER A 129 16.39 -32.71 16.44
N GLU A 130 17.38 -32.40 17.27
CA GLU A 130 17.68 -31.04 17.74
C GLU A 130 18.16 -30.13 16.61
N THR A 131 19.00 -30.61 15.68
CA THR A 131 19.43 -29.83 14.52
C THR A 131 18.28 -29.62 13.53
N LEU A 132 17.44 -30.61 13.26
CA LEU A 132 16.22 -30.43 12.46
C LEU A 132 15.21 -29.47 13.12
N HIS A 133 15.11 -29.49 14.45
CA HIS A 133 14.28 -28.55 15.20
C HIS A 133 14.85 -27.12 15.15
N ARG A 134 16.16 -26.96 15.41
CA ARG A 134 16.89 -25.71 15.26
C ARG A 134 16.75 -25.13 13.86
N ASP A 135 16.88 -25.95 12.82
CA ASP A 135 16.83 -25.48 11.43
C ASP A 135 15.40 -25.10 11.00
N ARG A 136 14.37 -25.71 11.60
CA ARG A 136 12.97 -25.22 11.52
C ARG A 136 12.82 -23.88 12.23
N LEU A 137 13.35 -23.72 13.45
CA LEU A 137 13.32 -22.46 14.20
C LEU A 137 14.09 -21.35 13.47
N VAL A 138 15.24 -21.65 12.86
CA VAL A 138 16.02 -20.69 12.05
C VAL A 138 15.23 -20.26 10.82
N LYS A 139 14.56 -21.17 10.12
CA LYS A 139 13.66 -20.82 9.00
C LYS A 139 12.45 -19.99 9.46
N GLN A 140 11.86 -20.31 10.61
CA GLN A 140 10.79 -19.50 11.21
C GLN A 140 11.29 -18.10 11.60
N LEU A 141 12.48 -17.97 12.19
CA LEU A 141 13.11 -16.68 12.51
C LEU A 141 13.51 -15.89 11.26
N GLN A 142 13.94 -16.54 10.18
CA GLN A 142 14.19 -15.90 8.88
C GLN A 142 12.89 -15.37 8.27
N ASN A 143 11.82 -16.18 8.27
CA ASN A 143 10.51 -15.76 7.80
C ASN A 143 9.96 -14.61 8.64
N LEU A 144 10.02 -14.70 9.98
CA LEU A 144 9.59 -13.64 10.89
C LEU A 144 10.41 -12.35 10.69
N ARG A 145 11.74 -12.43 10.49
CA ARG A 145 12.57 -11.27 10.13
C ARG A 145 12.22 -10.68 8.77
N SER A 146 11.81 -11.50 7.79
CA SER A 146 11.35 -10.98 6.49
C SER A 146 9.99 -10.29 6.61
N ILE A 147 9.07 -10.83 7.41
CA ILE A 147 7.76 -10.23 7.70
C ILE A 147 7.95 -8.92 8.49
N GLN A 148 8.82 -8.92 9.50
CA GLN A 148 9.23 -7.73 10.25
C GLN A 148 9.83 -6.67 9.32
N GLN A 149 10.87 -7.01 8.53
CA GLN A 149 11.48 -6.05 7.59
C GLN A 149 10.49 -5.52 6.54
N ASN A 150 9.49 -6.31 6.14
CA ASN A 150 8.41 -5.87 5.24
C ASN A 150 7.42 -4.93 5.96
N LEU A 151 7.03 -5.23 7.19
CA LEU A 151 6.21 -4.35 8.04
C LEU A 151 6.95 -3.03 8.34
N ALA A 152 8.26 -3.09 8.62
CA ALA A 152 9.13 -1.93 8.78
C ALA A 152 9.11 -1.03 7.53
N ASN A 153 9.25 -1.63 6.34
CA ASN A 153 9.20 -0.91 5.06
C ASN A 153 7.79 -0.34 4.82
N GLN A 154 6.72 -1.05 5.21
CA GLN A 154 5.34 -0.59 5.08
C GLN A 154 5.05 0.57 6.04
N ILE A 155 5.55 0.53 7.27
CA ILE A 155 5.46 1.62 8.26
C ILE A 155 6.32 2.81 7.81
N GLU A 156 7.52 2.59 7.26
CA GLU A 156 8.34 3.66 6.66
C GLU A 156 7.66 4.29 5.44
N GLY A 157 6.89 3.51 4.67
CA GLY A 157 6.01 3.98 3.59
C GLY A 157 4.86 4.82 4.13
N GLN A 158 4.05 4.26 5.04
CA GLN A 158 2.91 4.93 5.65
C GLN A 158 3.31 6.18 6.45
N ASN A 159 4.51 6.23 7.03
CA ASN A 159 5.07 7.42 7.69
C ASN A 159 5.55 8.49 6.69
N LYS A 160 5.99 8.10 5.49
CA LYS A 160 6.28 9.05 4.40
C LYS A 160 5.02 9.57 3.76
N GLU A 161 4.02 8.71 3.58
CA GLU A 161 2.65 9.10 3.27
C GLU A 161 2.21 10.11 4.33
N LEU A 162 2.03 9.76 5.61
CA LEU A 162 1.76 10.68 6.74
C LEU A 162 2.53 12.02 6.75
N SER A 163 3.77 12.07 6.24
CA SER A 163 4.57 13.32 6.22
C SER A 163 4.43 14.12 4.92
N SER A 164 4.25 13.47 3.77
CA SER A 164 3.79 14.11 2.53
C SER A 164 2.27 14.32 2.54
N LEU A 165 1.61 13.78 3.56
CA LEU A 165 0.21 13.81 3.88
C LEU A 165 0.02 14.40 5.28
N SER A 166 0.52 15.62 5.48
CA SER A 166 0.27 16.47 6.65
C SER A 166 0.46 17.94 6.29
N ALA A 167 1.35 18.23 5.34
CA ALA A 167 1.60 19.56 4.83
C ALA A 167 0.45 20.18 4.02
N GLU A 168 -0.64 19.51 3.62
CA GLU A 168 -1.88 20.08 3.01
C GLU A 168 -3.08 20.04 3.94
N GLU A 169 -2.97 19.41 5.10
CA GLU A 169 -3.53 20.12 6.25
C GLU A 169 -2.87 21.51 6.34
N GLU A 170 -1.55 21.65 6.29
CA GLU A 170 -0.93 22.99 6.31
C GLU A 170 -1.28 23.87 5.06
N ARG A 171 -1.31 23.34 3.82
CA ARG A 171 -1.84 24.04 2.63
C ARG A 171 -3.29 24.39 2.79
N LEU A 172 -4.19 23.41 2.90
CA LEU A 172 -5.62 23.74 2.89
C LEU A 172 -5.94 24.62 4.09
N ASN A 173 -5.33 24.46 5.26
CA ASN A 173 -5.53 25.41 6.35
C ASN A 173 -5.02 26.83 6.01
N SER A 174 -3.84 26.98 5.38
CA SER A 174 -3.30 28.31 5.01
C SER A 174 -4.02 28.94 3.80
N ALA A 175 -4.38 28.17 2.78
CA ALA A 175 -5.19 28.58 1.64
C ALA A 175 -6.65 28.84 2.03
N ILE A 176 -7.21 28.11 3.00
CA ILE A 176 -8.51 28.43 3.64
C ILE A 176 -8.37 29.68 4.49
N SER A 177 -7.21 29.96 5.11
CA SER A 177 -6.96 31.23 5.80
C SER A 177 -6.97 32.40 4.83
N ASP A 178 -6.25 32.30 3.71
CA ASP A 178 -6.25 33.32 2.64
C ASP A 178 -7.63 33.48 1.99
N ALA A 179 -8.34 32.37 1.73
CA ALA A 179 -9.70 32.40 1.20
C ALA A 179 -10.70 33.00 2.21
N LYS A 180 -10.52 32.77 3.52
CA LYS A 180 -11.33 33.44 4.57
C LYS A 180 -11.07 34.94 4.58
N ALA A 181 -9.81 35.36 4.48
CA ALA A 181 -9.46 36.78 4.40
C ALA A 181 -10.06 37.44 3.14
N GLN A 182 -10.03 36.77 1.99
CA GLN A 182 -10.69 37.24 0.76
C GLN A 182 -12.23 37.28 0.89
N ILE A 183 -12.83 36.29 1.56
CA ILE A 183 -14.27 36.31 1.87
C ILE A 183 -14.61 37.45 2.83
N GLU A 184 -13.73 37.80 3.77
CA GLU A 184 -13.92 38.91 4.70
C GLU A 184 -13.79 40.27 4.01
N THR A 185 -12.83 40.46 3.09
CA THR A 185 -12.77 41.69 2.26
C THR A 185 -13.98 41.81 1.34
N LEU A 186 -14.33 40.75 0.60
CA LEU A 186 -15.52 40.73 -0.27
C LEU A 186 -16.82 40.94 0.52
N ARG A 187 -16.88 40.49 1.78
CA ARG A 187 -18.04 40.72 2.65
C ARG A 187 -18.13 42.17 3.12
N ASN A 188 -17.00 42.83 3.38
CA ASN A 188 -16.97 44.25 3.71
C ASN A 188 -17.33 45.11 2.50
N GLU A 189 -16.76 44.81 1.32
CA GLU A 189 -17.13 45.45 0.05
C GLU A 189 -18.63 45.29 -0.26
N ASN A 190 -19.18 44.09 -0.07
CA ASN A 190 -20.61 43.83 -0.26
C ASN A 190 -21.48 44.54 0.81
N HIS A 191 -20.99 44.70 2.05
CA HIS A 191 -21.70 45.48 3.07
C HIS A 191 -21.70 46.99 2.77
N GLU A 192 -20.61 47.53 2.24
CA GLU A 192 -20.55 48.91 1.74
C GLU A 192 -21.47 49.11 0.54
N ALA A 193 -21.53 48.14 -0.38
CA ALA A 193 -22.46 48.16 -1.51
C ALA A 193 -23.93 48.09 -1.07
N GLN A 194 -24.27 47.18 -0.13
CA GLN A 194 -25.61 47.11 0.46
C GLN A 194 -26.00 48.42 1.16
N LYS A 195 -25.06 49.08 1.85
CA LYS A 195 -25.35 50.38 2.46
C LYS A 195 -25.62 51.46 1.41
N GLN A 196 -24.90 51.46 0.29
CA GLN A 196 -25.18 52.36 -0.83
C GLN A 196 -26.54 52.06 -1.47
N GLU A 197 -26.94 50.79 -1.54
CA GLU A 197 -28.28 50.36 -1.98
C GLU A 197 -29.38 50.85 -1.02
N GLU A 198 -29.20 50.72 0.30
CA GLU A 198 -30.10 51.27 1.33
C GLU A 198 -30.20 52.81 1.28
N ASP A 199 -29.06 53.51 1.16
CA ASP A 199 -29.00 54.98 1.04
C ASP A 199 -29.74 55.46 -0.24
N ILE A 200 -29.66 54.71 -1.35
CA ILE A 200 -30.38 54.98 -2.60
C ILE A 200 -31.86 54.60 -2.52
N GLU A 201 -32.24 53.48 -1.90
CA GLU A 201 -33.65 53.12 -1.68
C GLU A 201 -34.36 54.17 -0.82
N GLU A 202 -33.68 54.72 0.19
CA GLU A 202 -34.19 55.84 0.98
C GLU A 202 -34.42 57.11 0.14
N GLU A 203 -33.53 57.43 -0.80
CA GLU A 203 -33.66 58.59 -1.70
C GLU A 203 -34.80 58.40 -2.71
N ILE A 204 -34.87 57.22 -3.35
CA ILE A 204 -36.00 56.83 -4.22
C ILE A 204 -37.31 56.90 -3.43
N LYS A 205 -37.34 56.42 -2.19
CA LYS A 205 -38.55 56.45 -1.36
C LYS A 205 -39.03 57.88 -1.11
N LYS A 206 -38.14 58.79 -0.72
CA LYS A 206 -38.43 60.23 -0.52
C LYS A 206 -39.04 60.84 -1.80
N GLU A 207 -38.44 60.58 -2.96
CA GLU A 207 -38.97 61.03 -4.25
C GLU A 207 -40.34 60.39 -4.60
N THR A 208 -40.57 59.10 -4.31
CA THR A 208 -41.89 58.48 -4.56
C THR A 208 -42.97 59.02 -3.62
N ASP A 209 -42.64 59.34 -2.36
CA ASP A 209 -43.59 59.93 -1.43
C ASP A 209 -43.92 61.38 -1.81
N HIS A 210 -42.92 62.17 -2.23
CA HIS A 210 -43.16 63.51 -2.80
C HIS A 210 -44.03 63.47 -4.07
N ASN A 211 -43.81 62.49 -4.96
CA ASN A 211 -44.67 62.28 -6.13
C ASN A 211 -46.11 61.89 -5.74
N LYS A 212 -46.32 61.14 -4.63
CA LYS A 212 -47.67 60.83 -4.12
C LYS A 212 -48.34 62.09 -3.54
N GLU A 213 -47.60 62.95 -2.86
CA GLU A 213 -48.11 64.25 -2.37
C GLU A 213 -48.61 65.11 -3.54
N LEU A 214 -47.79 65.29 -4.58
CA LEU A 214 -48.17 66.02 -5.79
C LEU A 214 -49.38 65.40 -6.51
N GLN A 215 -49.48 64.07 -6.58
CA GLN A 215 -50.68 63.39 -7.13
C GLN A 215 -51.93 63.63 -6.27
N ASN A 216 -51.80 63.65 -4.95
CA ASN A 216 -52.91 63.95 -4.05
C ASN A 216 -53.35 65.42 -4.14
N GLU A 217 -52.42 66.36 -4.31
CA GLU A 217 -52.74 67.78 -4.54
C GLU A 217 -53.48 67.99 -5.87
N LEU A 218 -52.99 67.38 -6.97
CA LEU A 218 -53.66 67.39 -8.27
C LEU A 218 -55.08 66.84 -8.16
N LYS A 219 -55.25 65.67 -7.53
CA LYS A 219 -56.58 65.07 -7.34
C LYS A 219 -57.49 65.93 -6.47
N ALA A 220 -56.97 66.55 -5.41
CA ALA A 220 -57.72 67.48 -4.58
C ALA A 220 -58.11 68.79 -5.30
N LEU A 221 -57.44 69.14 -6.39
CA LEU A 221 -57.85 70.21 -7.31
C LEU A 221 -58.93 69.73 -8.30
N GLU A 222 -58.79 68.51 -8.85
CA GLU A 222 -59.81 67.88 -9.71
C GLU A 222 -61.16 67.71 -8.98
N ASP A 223 -61.15 67.20 -7.75
CA ASP A 223 -62.36 66.99 -6.94
C ASP A 223 -63.08 68.33 -6.64
N LYS A 224 -62.34 69.39 -6.32
CA LYS A 224 -62.88 70.76 -6.15
C LYS A 224 -63.48 71.29 -7.45
N LEU A 225 -62.84 71.02 -8.60
CA LEU A 225 -63.34 71.45 -9.91
C LEU A 225 -64.63 70.70 -10.26
N GLN A 226 -64.71 69.39 -10.00
CA GLN A 226 -65.96 68.64 -10.11
C GLN A 226 -67.06 69.12 -9.16
N GLU A 227 -66.73 69.54 -7.93
CA GLU A 227 -67.70 70.10 -6.99
C GLU A 227 -68.28 71.42 -7.52
N LYS A 228 -67.45 72.31 -8.08
CA LYS A 228 -67.93 73.54 -8.73
C LYS A 228 -68.73 73.26 -10.00
N GLU A 229 -68.42 72.23 -10.77
CA GLU A 229 -69.31 71.77 -11.83
C GLU A 229 -70.66 71.26 -11.31
N LYS A 230 -70.69 70.53 -10.18
CA LYS A 230 -71.92 70.03 -9.55
C LYS A 230 -72.79 71.19 -9.04
N GLU A 231 -72.21 72.21 -8.42
CA GLU A 231 -72.89 73.46 -8.06
C GLU A 231 -73.54 74.13 -9.28
N ILE A 232 -72.78 74.34 -10.36
CA ILE A 232 -73.27 74.95 -11.61
C ILE A 232 -74.41 74.14 -12.24
N ARG A 233 -74.32 72.80 -12.22
CA ARG A 233 -75.40 71.89 -12.68
C ARG A 233 -76.64 72.00 -11.78
N SER A 234 -76.47 72.11 -10.47
CA SER A 234 -77.58 72.25 -9.52
C SER A 234 -78.35 73.56 -9.76
N VAL A 235 -77.65 74.70 -9.87
CA VAL A 235 -78.28 76.01 -10.13
C VAL A 235 -79.04 76.01 -11.46
N LYS A 236 -78.49 75.39 -12.51
CA LYS A 236 -79.22 75.20 -13.79
C LYS A 236 -80.51 74.39 -13.60
N ASN A 237 -80.46 73.27 -12.87
CA ASN A 237 -81.62 72.41 -12.65
C ASN A 237 -82.72 73.10 -11.82
N GLU A 238 -82.38 73.98 -10.88
CA GLU A 238 -83.37 74.76 -10.12
C GLU A 238 -84.09 75.81 -10.96
N ILE A 239 -83.36 76.50 -11.86
CA ILE A 239 -83.93 77.43 -12.84
C ILE A 239 -84.93 76.69 -13.75
N ASP A 240 -84.52 75.54 -14.29
CA ASP A 240 -85.35 74.69 -15.14
C ASP A 240 -86.61 74.20 -14.42
N ARG A 241 -86.47 73.78 -13.15
CA ARG A 241 -87.59 73.35 -12.31
C ARG A 241 -88.59 74.48 -12.07
N LYS A 242 -88.11 75.69 -11.73
CA LYS A 242 -88.98 76.86 -11.48
C LYS A 242 -89.71 77.33 -12.73
N SER A 243 -89.09 77.21 -13.91
CA SER A 243 -89.75 77.43 -15.20
C SER A 243 -90.93 76.47 -15.41
N ARG A 244 -90.72 75.17 -15.15
CA ARG A 244 -91.76 74.13 -15.32
C ARG A 244 -92.90 74.22 -14.30
N GLU A 245 -92.61 74.52 -13.03
CA GLU A 245 -93.64 74.75 -11.99
C GLU A 245 -94.61 75.89 -12.37
N ASN A 246 -94.11 76.96 -12.97
CA ASN A 246 -94.93 78.11 -13.37
C ASN A 246 -95.86 77.77 -14.54
N HIS A 247 -95.45 76.86 -15.44
CA HIS A 247 -96.25 76.45 -16.60
C HIS A 247 -97.40 75.50 -16.23
N SER A 248 -97.18 74.55 -15.31
CA SER A 248 -98.24 73.62 -14.88
C SER A 248 -99.35 74.30 -14.09
N LEU A 249 -99.02 75.31 -13.27
CA LEU A 249 -100.01 76.09 -12.52
C LEU A 249 -100.99 76.84 -13.42
N GLN A 250 -100.60 77.22 -14.64
CA GLN A 250 -101.52 77.85 -15.61
C GLN A 250 -102.51 76.85 -16.25
N GLN A 251 -102.10 75.59 -16.50
CA GLN A 251 -103.02 74.58 -17.05
C GLN A 251 -104.07 74.12 -16.04
N ASN A 252 -103.69 73.89 -14.77
CA ASN A 252 -104.58 73.32 -13.75
C ASN A 252 -105.83 74.18 -13.48
N ILE A 253 -105.72 75.51 -13.61
CA ILE A 253 -106.84 76.44 -13.44
C ILE A 253 -107.92 76.25 -14.53
N ILE A 254 -107.55 75.78 -15.71
CA ILE A 254 -108.47 75.59 -16.85
C ILE A 254 -109.24 74.27 -16.70
N GLN A 255 -108.57 73.16 -16.38
CA GLN A 255 -109.21 71.85 -16.22
C GLN A 255 -110.19 71.79 -15.02
N THR A 256 -109.83 72.41 -13.90
CA THR A 256 -110.64 72.35 -12.66
C THR A 256 -112.07 72.90 -12.83
N ARG A 257 -112.32 73.76 -13.83
CA ARG A 257 -113.66 74.30 -14.13
C ARG A 257 -114.56 73.40 -14.98
N GLN A 258 -114.04 72.33 -15.57
CA GLN A 258 -114.82 71.43 -16.44
C GLN A 258 -115.28 70.15 -15.73
N MET A 259 -114.55 69.66 -14.72
CA MET A 259 -114.88 68.39 -14.04
C MET A 259 -116.13 68.44 -13.17
N CYS A 260 -116.47 69.58 -12.55
CA CYS A 260 -117.64 69.71 -11.67
C CYS A 260 -119.01 69.50 -12.36
N SER A 261 -119.02 69.15 -13.65
CA SER A 261 -120.22 68.83 -14.44
C SER A 261 -120.41 67.33 -14.71
N GLN A 262 -119.53 66.46 -14.22
CA GLN A 262 -119.56 65.01 -14.52
C GLN A 262 -119.85 64.12 -13.30
N ASP A 263 -119.41 64.51 -12.10
CA ASP A 263 -119.52 63.69 -10.88
C ASP A 263 -120.97 63.45 -10.40
N GLU A 264 -121.95 64.23 -10.86
CA GLU A 264 -123.37 64.03 -10.54
C GLU A 264 -123.99 62.78 -11.20
N SER A 265 -123.29 62.11 -12.12
CA SER A 265 -123.88 61.03 -12.94
C SER A 265 -123.53 59.59 -12.53
N GLU A 266 -122.51 59.33 -11.69
CA GLU A 266 -121.95 57.97 -11.55
C GLU A 266 -122.24 57.25 -10.21
N LEU A 267 -122.68 57.95 -9.15
CA LEU A 267 -122.94 57.32 -7.84
C LEU A 267 -124.32 56.63 -7.71
N ALA A 268 -125.01 56.39 -8.82
CA ALA A 268 -126.32 55.72 -8.85
C ALA A 268 -126.23 54.17 -8.96
N THR A 269 -125.08 53.61 -9.34
CA THR A 269 -124.98 52.23 -9.87
C THR A 269 -124.11 51.26 -9.06
N LEU A 270 -123.41 51.71 -8.01
CA LEU A 270 -122.66 50.85 -7.08
C LEU A 270 -123.40 50.67 -5.75
N ARG A 271 -124.51 49.91 -5.79
CA ARG A 271 -125.46 49.77 -4.65
C ARG A 271 -125.68 48.34 -4.15
N THR A 272 -124.80 47.41 -4.51
CA THR A 272 -124.97 45.96 -4.25
C THR A 272 -123.64 45.27 -3.91
N GLU A 273 -123.70 44.34 -2.94
CA GLU A 273 -122.76 43.22 -2.73
C GLU A 273 -121.42 43.40 -1.95
N VAL A 274 -121.28 44.40 -1.06
CA VAL A 274 -120.32 44.31 0.07
C VAL A 274 -120.97 44.73 1.41
N ALA A 275 -122.12 44.13 1.73
CA ALA A 275 -122.80 44.29 3.03
C ALA A 275 -122.92 42.93 3.73
N GLY A 276 -122.14 42.73 4.79
CA GLY A 276 -121.97 41.44 5.49
C GLY A 276 -120.59 41.38 6.16
N MET A 277 -120.25 42.32 7.04
CA MET A 277 -120.48 42.19 8.49
C MET A 277 -119.73 40.96 9.04
N GLU A 278 -118.63 41.09 9.79
CA GLU A 278 -118.26 42.14 10.77
C GLU A 278 -119.31 42.38 11.86
N LYS A 279 -119.60 41.29 12.58
CA LYS A 279 -120.05 41.22 13.99
C LYS A 279 -119.78 39.78 14.46
N GLU A 280 -119.36 39.48 15.69
CA GLU A 280 -119.04 40.37 16.81
C GLU A 280 -118.08 39.68 17.82
N ILE A 281 -117.07 40.43 18.25
CA ILE A 281 -116.43 40.42 19.58
C ILE A 281 -116.58 39.13 20.43
N ALA A 282 -115.57 38.26 20.40
CA ALA A 282 -115.35 37.24 21.44
C ALA A 282 -113.85 36.90 21.62
N GLU A 283 -113.49 36.55 22.85
CA GLU A 283 -112.38 35.65 23.22
C GLU A 283 -110.96 35.93 22.66
N LEU A 284 -110.42 37.10 23.03
CA LEU A 284 -108.99 37.16 23.38
C LEU A 284 -108.73 38.10 24.57
N ASN A 285 -109.19 37.72 25.77
CA ASN A 285 -108.73 38.40 26.99
C ASN A 285 -108.88 37.61 28.30
N ARG A 286 -107.92 37.88 29.19
CA ARG A 286 -107.83 37.57 30.63
C ARG A 286 -107.63 36.11 31.08
N SER A 287 -106.84 35.80 32.11
CA SER A 287 -105.50 36.26 32.60
C SER A 287 -105.34 35.88 34.08
N LEU A 288 -104.09 35.65 34.52
CA LEU A 288 -103.62 35.68 35.93
C LEU A 288 -104.21 34.64 36.92
N SER A 289 -103.39 33.63 37.21
CA SER A 289 -102.64 33.49 38.47
C SER A 289 -103.00 34.38 39.69
N ALA A 290 -102.90 33.77 40.89
CA ALA A 290 -102.63 34.37 42.21
C ALA A 290 -103.77 35.14 42.93
N ASN A 291 -103.89 35.09 44.28
CA ASN A 291 -103.51 34.05 45.26
C ASN A 291 -104.17 34.32 46.64
N ASN A 292 -104.51 33.25 47.39
CA ASN A 292 -104.70 33.16 48.87
C ASN A 292 -105.59 34.15 49.68
N ALA A 293 -106.20 33.58 50.75
CA ALA A 293 -106.50 34.16 52.08
C ALA A 293 -107.14 35.57 52.17
N GLU A 294 -108.40 35.71 52.60
CA GLU A 294 -108.81 35.87 54.02
C GLU A 294 -108.38 37.23 54.65
N HIS A 295 -109.20 37.98 55.38
CA HIS A 295 -110.48 37.69 56.05
C HIS A 295 -111.27 39.00 56.33
N GLU A 296 -112.62 38.96 56.37
CA GLU A 296 -113.54 39.74 57.25
C GLU A 296 -114.99 39.75 56.69
N GLN A 297 -116.07 39.58 57.47
CA GLN A 297 -116.24 38.73 58.66
C GLN A 297 -117.72 38.36 58.85
N LEU A 298 -118.00 37.12 59.29
CA LEU A 298 -119.26 36.58 59.88
C LEU A 298 -120.65 36.95 59.31
N GLN A 299 -121.39 35.91 58.87
CA GLN A 299 -122.84 35.66 59.11
C GLN A 299 -123.89 36.72 58.63
N ALA A 300 -125.04 36.38 58.02
CA ALA A 300 -125.90 35.20 58.15
C ALA A 300 -126.98 35.10 57.02
N LYS A 301 -127.81 34.04 57.08
CA LYS A 301 -129.15 33.82 56.41
C LYS A 301 -129.19 33.48 54.89
N LEU A 302 -130.20 32.77 54.35
CA LEU A 302 -130.97 31.56 54.78
C LEU A 302 -131.98 31.02 53.69
N GLU A 303 -132.57 29.82 53.94
CA GLU A 303 -133.82 29.12 53.44
C GLU A 303 -133.87 28.32 52.09
N SER A 304 -134.46 27.05 51.95
CA SER A 304 -135.24 25.98 52.78
C SER A 304 -135.28 24.49 52.12
N LEU A 305 -135.97 23.29 52.36
CA LEU A 305 -136.93 22.46 53.25
C LEU A 305 -136.85 20.86 52.89
N ASN A 306 -137.60 19.70 53.11
CA ASN A 306 -138.85 18.98 53.71
C ASN A 306 -138.69 17.34 53.65
N GLN A 307 -139.49 16.21 53.83
CA GLN A 307 -140.80 15.52 54.32
C GLN A 307 -140.71 13.90 54.18
N ALA A 308 -141.56 12.79 54.35
CA ALA A 308 -142.80 12.17 55.04
C ALA A 308 -143.02 10.58 54.78
N LYS A 309 -143.61 9.64 55.64
CA LYS A 309 -143.82 8.09 55.45
C LYS A 309 -144.87 7.21 56.35
N VAL A 310 -145.16 5.88 56.04
CA VAL A 310 -145.78 4.62 56.76
C VAL A 310 -147.36 4.32 56.88
N LYS A 311 -148.10 3.24 57.40
CA LYS A 311 -148.05 1.95 58.29
C LYS A 311 -149.37 1.00 58.30
N THR A 312 -149.47 -0.29 58.83
CA THR A 312 -150.70 -1.27 58.82
C THR A 312 -150.81 -2.53 59.85
N ARG A 313 -151.99 -3.29 60.05
CA ARG A 313 -152.24 -4.81 60.45
C ARG A 313 -153.50 -5.28 61.39
N GLY A 314 -154.04 -6.58 61.37
CA GLY A 314 -155.04 -7.27 62.36
C GLY A 314 -155.52 -8.82 62.18
N GLN A 315 -156.19 -9.60 63.13
CA GLN A 315 -156.68 -11.09 63.09
C GLN A 315 -157.71 -11.71 64.22
N LEU A 316 -158.21 -13.02 64.16
CA LEU A 316 -158.84 -14.06 65.16
C LEU A 316 -160.45 -14.22 65.41
N GLU A 317 -161.28 -15.20 65.99
CA GLU A 317 -161.52 -16.70 66.42
C GLU A 317 -163.10 -17.01 66.78
N LYS A 318 -163.84 -18.07 67.36
CA LYS A 318 -163.86 -19.52 67.93
C LYS A 318 -165.31 -20.19 68.31
N GLN A 319 -165.53 -21.47 68.83
CA GLN A 319 -166.79 -22.06 69.56
C GLN A 319 -167.06 -23.66 69.77
N GLN A 320 -168.19 -24.23 70.41
CA GLN A 320 -168.39 -25.66 71.01
C GLN A 320 -169.85 -26.31 71.43
N GLU A 321 -169.98 -27.51 72.16
CA GLU A 321 -171.12 -28.27 72.96
C GLU A 321 -172.24 -29.33 72.37
N LEU A 322 -173.08 -30.31 72.94
CA LEU A 322 -173.44 -31.17 74.21
C LEU A 322 -174.63 -32.31 74.07
N THR A 323 -174.94 -33.40 74.94
CA THR A 323 -176.28 -34.25 75.23
C THR A 323 -176.30 -35.85 75.65
N LYS A 324 -177.34 -36.55 76.33
CA LYS A 324 -177.53 -38.08 76.72
C LYS A 324 -178.87 -38.65 77.49
N GLU A 325 -179.40 -39.98 77.47
CA GLU A 325 -180.31 -40.79 78.52
C GLU A 325 -180.92 -42.33 78.35
N GLU A 326 -181.40 -43.11 79.43
CA GLU A 326 -182.53 -44.20 79.77
C GLU A 326 -182.68 -45.84 79.54
N THR A 327 -183.33 -46.75 80.44
CA THR A 327 -183.69 -48.31 80.38
C THR A 327 -184.60 -49.14 81.51
N GLN A 328 -185.34 -50.35 81.32
CA GLN A 328 -185.98 -51.32 82.43
C GLN A 328 -186.82 -52.74 82.21
N HIS A 329 -186.86 -53.77 83.20
CA HIS A 329 -187.82 -54.86 83.86
C HIS A 329 -188.77 -56.09 83.28
N ARG A 330 -189.11 -57.25 84.04
CA ARG A 330 -190.13 -58.42 83.93
C ARG A 330 -189.65 -59.90 84.33
N ASP A 331 -189.67 -60.34 85.61
CA ASP A 331 -188.50 -61.13 86.10
C ASP A 331 -188.55 -62.69 86.16
N GLU A 332 -189.68 -63.38 86.45
CA GLU A 332 -189.65 -64.84 86.74
C GLU A 332 -189.28 -65.76 85.55
N LEU A 333 -189.47 -65.30 84.31
CA LEU A 333 -189.19 -66.10 83.10
C LEU A 333 -187.71 -66.15 82.72
N GLU A 334 -186.85 -65.30 83.31
CA GLU A 334 -185.47 -65.12 82.84
C GLU A 334 -184.52 -66.21 83.36
N GLY A 335 -184.83 -66.84 84.50
CA GLY A 335 -183.94 -67.78 85.19
C GLY A 335 -183.54 -69.04 84.39
N LYS A 336 -184.38 -69.51 83.46
CA LYS A 336 -184.05 -70.66 82.59
C LYS A 336 -183.37 -70.28 81.27
N LEU A 337 -183.39 -69.00 80.90
CA LEU A 337 -182.69 -68.48 79.71
C LEU A 337 -181.20 -68.24 80.00
N LEU A 338 -180.88 -67.83 81.22
CA LEU A 338 -179.54 -67.40 81.63
C LEU A 338 -178.45 -68.48 81.42
N VAL A 339 -178.77 -69.74 81.73
CA VAL A 339 -177.79 -70.86 81.68
C VAL A 339 -177.29 -71.13 80.25
N TYR A 340 -178.20 -71.12 79.26
CA TYR A 340 -177.82 -71.34 77.86
C TYR A 340 -177.14 -70.12 77.20
N GLN A 341 -177.24 -68.92 77.80
CA GLN A 341 -176.46 -67.75 77.34
C GLN A 341 -174.98 -67.85 77.73
N ASP A 342 -174.67 -68.33 78.94
CA ASP A 342 -173.30 -68.37 79.48
C ASP A 342 -172.37 -69.34 78.72
N GLU A 343 -172.86 -70.53 78.33
CA GLU A 343 -172.09 -71.46 77.49
C GLU A 343 -171.78 -70.89 76.10
N SER A 344 -172.74 -70.17 75.51
CA SER A 344 -172.59 -69.51 74.20
C SER A 344 -171.55 -68.38 74.23
N GLN A 345 -171.44 -67.66 75.34
CA GLN A 345 -170.46 -66.58 75.52
C GLN A 345 -169.02 -67.11 75.59
N LYS A 346 -168.80 -68.24 76.25
CA LYS A 346 -167.48 -68.88 76.40
C LYS A 346 -166.87 -69.33 75.07
N MET A 347 -167.69 -69.88 74.17
CA MET A 347 -167.23 -70.30 72.84
C MET A 347 -166.70 -69.12 72.00
N LYS A 348 -167.35 -67.94 72.04
CA LYS A 348 -166.90 -66.76 71.28
C LYS A 348 -165.55 -66.24 71.75
N GLN A 349 -165.33 -66.12 73.06
CA GLN A 349 -164.07 -65.58 73.62
C GLN A 349 -162.84 -66.39 73.19
N MET A 350 -162.99 -67.71 73.00
CA MET A 350 -161.90 -68.56 72.52
C MET A 350 -161.50 -68.25 71.07
N ILE A 351 -162.47 -67.98 70.18
CA ILE A 351 -162.24 -67.70 68.75
C ILE A 351 -161.45 -66.39 68.58
N ASP A 352 -161.92 -65.29 69.21
CA ASP A 352 -161.25 -63.98 69.21
C ASP A 352 -159.78 -64.07 69.65
N SER A 353 -159.47 -64.98 70.58
CA SER A 353 -158.11 -65.18 71.10
C SER A 353 -157.16 -65.84 70.10
N LEU A 354 -157.68 -66.64 69.16
CA LEU A 354 -156.90 -67.34 68.14
C LEU A 354 -156.69 -66.48 66.90
N GLU A 355 -157.68 -65.69 66.50
CA GLU A 355 -157.54 -64.75 65.37
C GLU A 355 -156.48 -63.69 65.65
N LYS A 356 -156.49 -63.09 66.85
CA LYS A 356 -155.46 -62.12 67.29
C LYS A 356 -154.04 -62.70 67.24
N LYS A 357 -153.86 -63.97 67.59
CA LYS A 357 -152.56 -64.66 67.50
C LYS A 357 -152.10 -64.86 66.06
N ARG A 358 -153.01 -65.27 65.16
CA ARG A 358 -152.71 -65.41 63.72
C ARG A 358 -152.26 -64.09 63.11
N GLU A 359 -152.94 -63.00 63.45
CA GLU A 359 -152.66 -61.66 62.92
C GLU A 359 -151.39 -61.02 63.52
N GLN A 360 -151.03 -61.36 64.76
CA GLN A 360 -149.73 -61.01 65.33
C GLN A 360 -148.58 -61.69 64.57
N CYS A 361 -148.65 -63.01 64.36
CA CYS A 361 -147.59 -63.75 63.66
C CYS A 361 -147.39 -63.25 62.22
N ALA A 362 -148.47 -62.84 61.54
CA ALA A 362 -148.40 -62.25 60.20
C ALA A 362 -147.64 -60.90 60.18
N ARG A 363 -147.83 -60.05 61.21
CA ARG A 363 -147.08 -58.78 61.37
C ARG A 363 -145.60 -59.02 61.64
N GLU A 364 -145.27 -59.94 62.54
CA GLU A 364 -143.88 -60.27 62.90
C GLU A 364 -143.10 -60.81 61.70
N ALA A 365 -143.73 -61.64 60.85
CA ALA A 365 -143.13 -62.12 59.60
C ALA A 365 -142.89 -60.98 58.57
N ALA A 366 -143.83 -60.05 58.42
CA ALA A 366 -143.69 -58.91 57.52
C ALA A 366 -142.58 -57.92 57.97
N GLU A 367 -142.45 -57.71 59.28
CA GLU A 367 -141.34 -56.96 59.87
C GLU A 367 -139.98 -57.64 59.66
N ALA A 368 -139.89 -58.96 59.85
CA ALA A 368 -138.66 -59.71 59.60
C ALA A 368 -138.22 -59.61 58.13
N GLN A 369 -139.16 -59.76 57.19
CA GLN A 369 -138.88 -59.66 55.76
C GLN A 369 -138.43 -58.26 55.34
N THR A 370 -139.05 -57.20 55.86
CA THR A 370 -138.63 -55.81 55.56
C THR A 370 -137.27 -55.45 56.17
N LYS A 371 -136.93 -56.00 57.35
CA LYS A 371 -135.58 -55.88 57.95
C LYS A 371 -134.51 -56.60 57.09
N TYR A 372 -134.81 -57.81 56.58
CA TYR A 372 -133.91 -58.55 55.68
C TYR A 372 -133.64 -57.81 54.36
N VAL A 373 -134.67 -57.24 53.73
CA VAL A 373 -134.51 -56.49 52.47
C VAL A 373 -133.60 -55.27 52.66
N LYS A 374 -133.84 -54.46 53.71
CA LYS A 374 -132.99 -53.29 54.00
C LYS A 374 -131.53 -53.65 54.23
N ALA A 375 -131.24 -54.64 55.07
CA ALA A 375 -129.86 -55.08 55.33
C ALA A 375 -129.16 -55.59 54.04
N LYS A 376 -129.91 -56.19 53.11
CA LYS A 376 -129.40 -56.63 51.80
C LYS A 376 -129.13 -55.49 50.83
N GLU A 377 -129.90 -54.41 50.90
CA GLU A 377 -129.69 -53.18 50.13
C GLU A 377 -128.51 -52.37 50.68
N GLU A 378 -128.41 -52.23 52.01
CA GLU A 378 -127.27 -51.63 52.71
C GLU A 378 -125.95 -52.35 52.36
N ALA A 379 -125.92 -53.69 52.43
CA ALA A 379 -124.75 -54.49 52.05
C ALA A 379 -124.32 -54.25 50.59
N LYS A 380 -125.26 -54.17 49.64
CA LYS A 380 -124.98 -53.83 48.25
C LYS A 380 -124.41 -52.42 48.10
N MET A 381 -124.93 -51.45 48.84
CA MET A 381 -124.42 -50.08 48.79
C MET A 381 -123.00 -50.00 49.35
N SER A 382 -122.67 -50.73 50.42
CA SER A 382 -121.30 -50.87 50.91
C SER A 382 -120.38 -51.56 49.90
N GLU A 383 -120.84 -52.60 49.22
CA GLU A 383 -120.08 -53.29 48.16
C GLU A 383 -119.78 -52.37 46.96
N ILE A 384 -120.75 -51.55 46.54
CA ILE A 384 -120.56 -50.53 45.49
C ILE A 384 -119.55 -49.47 45.94
N GLN A 385 -119.63 -48.99 47.18
CA GLN A 385 -118.68 -48.03 47.75
C GLN A 385 -117.25 -48.61 47.83
N LEU A 386 -117.10 -49.87 48.26
CA LEU A 386 -115.81 -50.58 48.31
C LEU A 386 -115.20 -50.70 46.90
N ASN A 387 -116.00 -51.09 45.91
CA ASN A 387 -115.56 -51.16 44.51
C ASN A 387 -115.17 -49.79 43.95
N HIS A 388 -115.82 -48.71 44.39
CA HIS A 388 -115.46 -47.35 43.98
C HIS A 388 -114.14 -46.90 44.61
N THR A 389 -113.94 -47.09 45.93
CA THR A 389 -112.69 -46.71 46.61
C THR A 389 -111.50 -47.53 46.13
N GLN A 390 -111.67 -48.83 45.84
CA GLN A 390 -110.62 -49.65 45.22
C GLN A 390 -110.18 -49.12 43.85
N ARG A 391 -111.11 -48.63 43.01
CA ARG A 391 -110.77 -48.00 41.73
C ARG A 391 -110.03 -46.67 41.91
N LEU A 392 -110.41 -45.87 42.90
CA LEU A 392 -109.71 -44.62 43.22
C LEU A 392 -108.28 -44.89 43.72
N ILE A 393 -108.07 -45.91 44.54
CA ILE A 393 -106.74 -46.34 45.00
C ILE A 393 -105.90 -46.81 43.80
N ALA A 394 -106.46 -47.67 42.92
CA ALA A 394 -105.74 -48.14 41.73
C ALA A 394 -105.33 -46.99 40.79
N ALA A 395 -106.22 -46.01 40.57
CA ALA A 395 -105.90 -44.82 39.77
C ALA A 395 -104.81 -43.95 40.41
N ALA A 396 -104.83 -43.79 41.74
CA ALA A 396 -103.79 -43.07 42.49
C ALA A 396 -102.43 -43.81 42.44
N ASP A 397 -102.42 -45.14 42.50
CA ASP A 397 -101.21 -45.95 42.34
C ASP A 397 -100.64 -45.87 40.92
N GLU A 398 -101.48 -45.81 39.88
CA GLU A 398 -101.05 -45.59 38.50
C GLU A 398 -100.48 -44.18 38.29
N GLU A 399 -101.14 -43.14 38.84
CA GLU A 399 -100.58 -41.78 38.80
C GLU A 399 -99.26 -41.69 39.57
N LEU A 400 -99.15 -42.30 40.76
CA LEU A 400 -97.92 -42.33 41.54
C LEU A 400 -96.77 -42.99 40.75
N LYS A 401 -97.02 -44.14 40.11
CA LYS A 401 -96.04 -44.80 39.23
C LYS A 401 -95.65 -43.92 38.04
N ALA A 402 -96.60 -43.18 37.46
CA ALA A 402 -96.33 -42.24 36.38
C ALA A 402 -95.45 -41.06 36.85
N LYS A 403 -95.73 -40.46 38.02
CA LYS A 403 -94.87 -39.40 38.60
C LYS A 403 -93.47 -39.94 38.94
N GLN A 404 -93.37 -41.13 39.53
CA GLN A 404 -92.09 -41.77 39.85
C GLN A 404 -91.24 -41.99 38.58
N LYS A 405 -91.85 -42.53 37.51
CA LYS A 405 -91.19 -42.71 36.22
C LYS A 405 -90.69 -41.38 35.63
N ALA A 406 -91.53 -40.34 35.66
CA ALA A 406 -91.16 -39.01 35.18
C ALA A 406 -90.03 -38.38 36.02
N TYR A 407 -90.05 -38.54 37.35
CA TYR A 407 -88.98 -38.09 38.23
C TYR A 407 -87.64 -38.79 37.92
N GLU A 408 -87.68 -40.12 37.72
CA GLU A 408 -86.47 -40.88 37.42
C GLU A 408 -85.90 -40.53 36.03
N GLN A 409 -86.76 -40.26 35.05
CA GLN A 409 -86.36 -39.70 33.74
C GLN A 409 -85.68 -38.32 33.90
N LEU A 410 -86.32 -37.38 34.61
CA LEU A 410 -85.72 -36.05 34.89
C LEU A 410 -84.40 -36.14 35.67
N ARG A 411 -84.27 -37.13 36.58
CA ARG A 411 -83.04 -37.41 37.31
C ARG A 411 -81.92 -37.92 36.38
N VAL A 412 -82.24 -38.80 35.44
CA VAL A 412 -81.31 -39.27 34.40
C VAL A 412 -80.92 -38.14 33.44
N GLU A 413 -81.89 -37.34 32.96
CA GLU A 413 -81.64 -36.18 32.09
C GLU A 413 -80.74 -35.15 32.77
N ARG A 414 -81.05 -34.75 34.01
CA ARG A 414 -80.20 -33.88 34.83
C ARG A 414 -78.78 -34.44 34.97
N ASN A 415 -78.64 -35.75 35.20
CA ASN A 415 -77.33 -36.38 35.29
C ASN A 415 -76.57 -36.36 33.95
N ASN A 416 -77.26 -36.53 32.83
CA ASN A 416 -76.67 -36.43 31.49
C ASN A 416 -76.25 -34.99 31.15
N TYR A 417 -77.10 -34.00 31.39
CA TYR A 417 -76.78 -32.58 31.21
C TYR A 417 -75.62 -32.14 32.12
N ASN A 418 -75.53 -32.65 33.36
CA ASN A 418 -74.40 -32.35 34.24
C ASN A 418 -73.07 -32.96 33.73
N ARG A 419 -73.09 -34.20 33.18
CA ARG A 419 -71.91 -34.78 32.50
C ARG A 419 -71.52 -33.95 31.27
N GLN A 420 -72.48 -33.56 30.45
CA GLN A 420 -72.25 -32.73 29.26
C GLN A 420 -71.63 -31.37 29.66
N LEU A 421 -72.16 -30.72 30.71
CA LEU A 421 -71.63 -29.48 31.26
C LEU A 421 -70.18 -29.63 31.72
N VAL A 422 -69.84 -30.68 32.48
CA VAL A 422 -68.45 -30.95 32.89
C VAL A 422 -67.54 -31.16 31.68
N THR A 423 -67.92 -32.02 30.72
CA THR A 423 -67.11 -32.23 29.50
C THR A 423 -66.94 -30.95 28.66
N ALA A 424 -67.94 -30.07 28.64
CA ALA A 424 -67.85 -28.77 27.97
C ALA A 424 -66.96 -27.78 28.75
N GLN A 425 -66.96 -27.83 30.09
CA GLN A 425 -66.05 -27.04 30.93
C GLN A 425 -64.59 -27.49 30.76
N ASP A 426 -64.33 -28.80 30.77
CA ASP A 426 -63.00 -29.37 30.52
C ASP A 426 -62.48 -29.00 29.12
N ALA A 427 -63.31 -29.16 28.08
CA ALA A 427 -62.99 -28.72 26.73
C ALA A 427 -62.71 -27.20 26.65
N ASN A 428 -63.45 -26.38 27.40
CA ASN A 428 -63.22 -24.94 27.47
C ASN A 428 -61.90 -24.59 28.18
N LEU A 429 -61.53 -25.34 29.23
CA LEU A 429 -60.23 -25.21 29.89
C LEU A 429 -59.08 -25.59 28.97
N ASP A 430 -59.19 -26.68 28.21
CA ASP A 430 -58.16 -27.09 27.25
C ASP A 430 -58.05 -26.16 26.04
N LEU A 431 -59.17 -25.60 25.56
CA LEU A 431 -59.14 -24.52 24.57
C LEU A 431 -58.48 -23.26 25.14
N LYS A 432 -58.69 -22.90 26.41
CA LYS A 432 -57.97 -21.79 27.09
C LYS A 432 -56.48 -22.07 27.25
N LYS A 433 -56.06 -23.32 27.54
CA LYS A 433 -54.64 -23.71 27.55
C LYS A 433 -54.02 -23.55 26.15
N LYS A 434 -54.67 -24.09 25.11
CA LYS A 434 -54.23 -23.97 23.71
C LYS A 434 -54.15 -22.51 23.25
N TYR A 435 -55.13 -21.68 23.60
CA TYR A 435 -55.14 -20.24 23.29
C TYR A 435 -53.99 -19.50 23.97
N LYS A 436 -53.69 -19.77 25.25
CA LYS A 436 -52.51 -19.21 25.93
C LYS A 436 -51.21 -19.62 25.23
N LEU A 437 -51.07 -20.90 24.87
CA LEU A 437 -49.88 -21.40 24.17
C LEU A 437 -49.71 -20.73 22.80
N MET A 438 -50.78 -20.66 22.00
CA MET A 438 -50.78 -19.96 20.70
C MET A 438 -50.46 -18.47 20.85
N THR A 439 -50.94 -17.81 21.91
CA THR A 439 -50.64 -16.39 22.18
C THR A 439 -49.16 -16.21 22.54
N GLN A 440 -48.58 -17.13 23.30
CA GLN A 440 -47.14 -17.14 23.61
C GLN A 440 -46.30 -17.39 22.35
N GLN A 441 -46.67 -18.36 21.51
CA GLN A 441 -46.01 -18.63 20.23
C GLN A 441 -46.11 -17.43 19.27
N ALA A 442 -47.27 -16.80 19.15
CA ALA A 442 -47.44 -15.58 18.36
C ALA A 442 -46.59 -14.41 18.88
N GLN A 443 -46.36 -14.32 20.19
CA GLN A 443 -45.47 -13.31 20.76
C GLN A 443 -43.98 -13.66 20.55
N GLN A 444 -43.58 -14.93 20.62
CA GLN A 444 -42.23 -15.37 20.25
C GLN A 444 -41.96 -15.06 18.77
N LEU A 445 -42.85 -15.43 17.86
CA LEU A 445 -42.73 -15.13 16.44
C LEU A 445 -42.67 -13.63 16.16
N LYS A 446 -43.44 -12.79 16.87
CA LYS A 446 -43.31 -11.32 16.78
C LYS A 446 -41.94 -10.82 17.25
N ASN A 447 -41.38 -11.41 18.30
CA ASN A 447 -40.05 -11.04 18.79
C ASN A 447 -38.95 -11.49 17.82
N GLU A 448 -39.07 -12.68 17.22
CA GLU A 448 -38.17 -13.19 16.18
C GLU A 448 -38.23 -12.37 14.88
N ILE A 449 -39.44 -11.95 14.47
CA ILE A 449 -39.62 -11.04 13.32
C ILE A 449 -38.91 -9.71 13.60
N ARG A 450 -39.13 -9.09 14.75
CA ARG A 450 -38.44 -7.85 15.14
C ARG A 450 -36.93 -7.99 15.18
N ALA A 451 -36.41 -9.05 15.80
CA ALA A 451 -34.98 -9.31 15.83
C ALA A 451 -34.40 -9.46 14.41
N LYS A 452 -35.16 -10.02 13.47
CA LYS A 452 -34.77 -10.09 12.04
C LYS A 452 -34.88 -8.75 11.32
N GLU A 453 -35.90 -7.95 11.60
CA GLU A 453 -36.06 -6.58 11.10
C GLU A 453 -34.87 -5.70 11.55
N ASP A 454 -34.48 -5.79 12.83
CA ASP A 454 -33.32 -5.09 13.40
C ASP A 454 -32.00 -5.54 12.74
N THR A 455 -31.78 -6.86 12.55
CA THR A 455 -30.58 -7.34 11.83
C THR A 455 -30.57 -6.91 10.37
N TYR A 456 -31.71 -6.95 9.68
CA TYR A 456 -31.82 -6.54 8.28
C TYR A 456 -31.56 -5.04 8.11
N ALA A 457 -32.03 -4.21 9.04
CA ALA A 457 -31.72 -2.78 9.05
C ALA A 457 -30.21 -2.53 9.25
N SER A 458 -29.56 -3.30 10.13
CA SER A 458 -28.11 -3.25 10.35
C SER A 458 -27.32 -3.69 9.11
N GLU A 459 -27.70 -4.81 8.49
CA GLU A 459 -27.10 -5.31 7.25
C GLU A 459 -27.28 -4.33 6.09
N HIS A 460 -28.46 -3.73 5.94
CA HIS A 460 -28.73 -2.72 4.92
C HIS A 460 -27.89 -1.45 5.12
N PHE A 461 -27.61 -1.05 6.37
CA PHE A 461 -26.74 0.08 6.66
C PHE A 461 -25.27 -0.21 6.35
N GLU A 462 -24.77 -1.40 6.74
CA GLU A 462 -23.42 -1.85 6.36
C GLU A 462 -23.28 -2.01 4.83
N LEU A 463 -24.29 -2.53 4.14
CA LEU A 463 -24.33 -2.61 2.67
C LEU A 463 -24.18 -1.22 2.04
N LYS A 464 -25.03 -0.26 2.42
CA LYS A 464 -25.00 1.11 1.87
C LYS A 464 -23.66 1.83 2.16
N LYS A 465 -23.06 1.55 3.31
CA LYS A 465 -21.73 2.02 3.72
C LYS A 465 -20.60 1.37 2.91
N ALA A 466 -20.74 0.09 2.54
CA ALA A 466 -19.83 -0.61 1.63
C ALA A 466 -19.99 -0.13 0.17
N GLU A 467 -21.22 0.16 -0.28
CA GLU A 467 -21.51 0.74 -1.59
C GLU A 467 -20.88 2.13 -1.73
N SER A 468 -21.07 3.03 -0.75
CA SER A 468 -20.42 4.35 -0.77
C SER A 468 -18.88 4.27 -0.76
N LYS A 469 -18.29 3.31 -0.03
CA LYS A 469 -16.85 3.01 -0.10
C LYS A 469 -16.43 2.52 -1.50
N LYS A 470 -17.20 1.61 -2.10
CA LYS A 470 -16.97 1.09 -3.45
C LYS A 470 -17.04 2.20 -4.49
N GLU A 471 -18.00 3.11 -4.40
CA GLU A 471 -18.11 4.26 -5.31
C GLU A 471 -16.89 5.18 -5.20
N LYS A 472 -16.46 5.53 -3.97
CA LYS A 472 -15.24 6.32 -3.73
C LYS A 472 -14.01 5.65 -4.34
N LEU A 473 -13.73 4.39 -3.99
CA LEU A 473 -12.63 3.60 -4.56
C LEU A 473 -12.71 3.46 -6.09
N THR A 474 -13.91 3.42 -6.67
CA THR A 474 -14.10 3.38 -8.13
C THR A 474 -13.79 4.74 -8.77
N SER A 475 -14.12 5.86 -8.10
CA SER A 475 -13.76 7.21 -8.54
C SER A 475 -12.25 7.49 -8.41
N GLU A 476 -11.63 7.03 -7.32
CA GLU A 476 -10.18 7.11 -7.09
C GLU A 476 -9.42 6.25 -8.12
N MET A 477 -9.87 5.03 -8.42
CA MET A 477 -9.28 4.21 -9.49
C MET A 477 -9.39 4.90 -10.85
N LYS A 478 -10.51 5.59 -11.16
CA LYS A 478 -10.64 6.35 -12.41
C LYS A 478 -9.65 7.52 -12.46
N ARG A 479 -9.53 8.29 -11.38
CA ARG A 479 -8.55 9.40 -11.28
C ARG A 479 -7.12 8.89 -11.47
N LEU A 480 -6.72 7.88 -10.69
CA LEU A 480 -5.37 7.29 -10.75
C LEU A 480 -5.04 6.68 -12.12
N LYS A 481 -6.05 6.15 -12.84
CA LYS A 481 -5.86 5.69 -14.23
C LYS A 481 -5.62 6.85 -15.19
N GLN A 482 -6.39 7.92 -15.10
CA GLN A 482 -6.19 9.09 -15.94
C GLN A 482 -4.82 9.75 -15.66
N GLU A 483 -4.44 9.90 -14.40
CA GLU A 483 -3.12 10.39 -13.98
C GLU A 483 -1.98 9.49 -14.50
N TRP A 484 -2.19 8.17 -14.54
CA TRP A 484 -1.24 7.22 -15.11
C TRP A 484 -1.17 7.29 -16.66
N GLU A 485 -2.30 7.46 -17.34
CA GLU A 485 -2.35 7.64 -18.81
C GLU A 485 -1.68 8.96 -19.24
N GLU A 486 -1.85 10.03 -18.46
CA GLU A 486 -1.17 11.32 -18.64
C GLU A 486 0.35 11.22 -18.34
N ALA A 487 0.73 10.44 -17.33
CA ALA A 487 2.14 10.15 -17.02
C ALA A 487 2.81 9.27 -18.10
N GLU A 488 2.11 8.28 -18.67
CA GLU A 488 2.63 7.47 -19.77
C GLU A 488 2.78 8.33 -21.06
N ALA A 489 1.80 9.18 -21.37
CA ALA A 489 1.86 10.09 -22.51
C ALA A 489 2.99 11.13 -22.41
N THR A 490 3.31 11.62 -21.20
CA THR A 490 4.46 12.51 -20.97
C THR A 490 5.79 11.75 -21.00
N MET A 491 5.86 10.54 -20.43
CA MET A 491 7.04 9.67 -20.57
C MET A 491 7.36 9.36 -22.03
N MET A 492 6.35 9.06 -22.86
CA MET A 492 6.55 8.78 -24.30
C MET A 492 7.13 9.99 -25.03
N LYS A 493 6.65 11.21 -24.77
CA LYS A 493 7.23 12.45 -25.32
C LYS A 493 8.69 12.61 -24.93
N HIS A 494 9.02 12.43 -23.65
CA HIS A 494 10.41 12.53 -23.19
C HIS A 494 11.32 11.43 -23.76
N GLN A 495 10.81 10.23 -24.05
CA GLN A 495 11.57 9.21 -24.77
C GLN A 495 11.85 9.60 -26.24
N GLU A 496 10.92 10.29 -26.90
CA GLU A 496 11.12 10.80 -28.26
C GLU A 496 12.08 12.01 -28.28
N GLU A 497 11.96 12.93 -27.32
CA GLU A 497 12.92 14.01 -27.10
C GLU A 497 14.34 13.48 -26.83
N LEU A 498 14.48 12.44 -25.99
CA LEU A 498 15.77 11.79 -25.74
C LEU A 498 16.37 11.19 -27.02
N ARG A 499 15.59 10.49 -27.85
CA ARG A 499 16.07 9.96 -29.14
C ARG A 499 16.52 11.08 -30.09
N ASN A 500 15.79 12.20 -30.12
CA ASN A 500 16.13 13.37 -30.94
C ASN A 500 17.40 14.07 -30.43
N LEU A 501 17.61 14.14 -29.11
CA LEU A 501 18.84 14.68 -28.52
C LEU A 501 20.03 13.75 -28.74
N GLU A 502 19.87 12.44 -28.59
CA GLU A 502 20.89 11.44 -28.92
C GLU A 502 21.33 11.51 -30.38
N ALA A 503 20.39 11.72 -31.31
CA ALA A 503 20.69 11.88 -32.73
C ALA A 503 21.54 13.13 -32.98
N ARG A 504 21.16 14.28 -32.39
CA ARG A 504 21.92 15.53 -32.47
C ARG A 504 23.33 15.43 -31.85
N ILE A 505 23.48 14.70 -30.74
CA ILE A 505 24.78 14.45 -30.12
C ILE A 505 25.66 13.62 -31.06
N LYS A 506 25.14 12.53 -31.65
CA LYS A 506 25.87 11.69 -32.61
C LYS A 506 26.28 12.48 -33.86
N GLU A 507 25.44 13.39 -34.33
CA GLU A 507 25.74 14.30 -35.45
C GLU A 507 26.85 15.30 -35.08
N ALA A 508 26.74 15.98 -33.95
CA ALA A 508 27.74 16.94 -33.46
C ALA A 508 29.11 16.30 -33.16
N ASP A 509 29.15 15.09 -32.58
CA ASP A 509 30.40 14.35 -32.38
C ASP A 509 31.02 13.90 -33.71
N ALA A 510 30.21 13.55 -34.72
CA ALA A 510 30.69 13.23 -36.06
C ALA A 510 31.25 14.46 -36.80
N GLU A 511 30.65 15.66 -36.63
CA GLU A 511 31.22 16.91 -37.13
C GLU A 511 32.51 17.30 -36.41
N ARG A 512 32.52 17.20 -35.07
CA ARG A 512 33.70 17.43 -34.24
C ARG A 512 34.87 16.53 -34.64
N GLN A 513 34.61 15.25 -34.95
CA GLN A 513 35.65 14.32 -35.40
C GLN A 513 36.22 14.75 -36.76
N LYS A 514 35.38 15.14 -37.74
CA LYS A 514 35.86 15.67 -39.05
C LYS A 514 36.77 16.88 -38.86
N LEU A 515 36.36 17.84 -38.03
CA LEU A 515 37.15 19.04 -37.73
C LEU A 515 38.50 18.72 -37.06
N LEU A 516 38.54 17.68 -36.22
CA LEU A 516 39.77 17.21 -35.57
C LEU A 516 40.70 16.49 -36.56
N ASP A 517 40.16 15.70 -37.49
CA ASP A 517 40.92 15.07 -38.57
C ASP A 517 41.46 16.11 -39.57
N GLU A 518 40.68 17.16 -39.89
CA GLU A 518 41.14 18.32 -40.65
C GLU A 518 42.23 19.10 -39.92
N GLN A 519 42.10 19.33 -38.61
CA GLN A 519 43.14 19.97 -37.81
C GLN A 519 44.43 19.14 -37.80
N LEU A 520 44.34 17.81 -37.67
CA LEU A 520 45.48 16.89 -37.76
C LEU A 520 46.14 16.94 -39.14
N LYS A 521 45.38 17.09 -40.22
CA LYS A 521 45.91 17.29 -41.57
C LYS A 521 46.64 18.64 -41.69
N MET A 522 46.01 19.73 -41.26
CA MET A 522 46.60 21.07 -41.30
C MET A 522 47.88 21.18 -40.47
N MET A 523 47.98 20.46 -39.34
CA MET A 523 49.23 20.36 -38.57
C MET A 523 50.32 19.58 -39.32
N LYS A 524 50.00 18.45 -39.96
CA LYS A 524 50.97 17.71 -40.82
C LYS A 524 51.48 18.59 -41.96
N ASP A 525 50.58 19.29 -42.66
CA ASP A 525 50.93 20.17 -43.77
C ASP A 525 51.81 21.35 -43.30
N ARG A 526 51.48 21.96 -42.14
CA ARG A 526 52.32 22.97 -41.47
C ARG A 526 53.72 22.43 -41.15
N ASP A 527 53.83 21.23 -40.60
CA ASP A 527 55.10 20.67 -40.14
C ASP A 527 55.99 20.21 -41.30
N ILE A 528 55.39 19.75 -42.40
CA ILE A 528 56.06 19.55 -43.69
C ILE A 528 56.59 20.88 -44.24
N LEU A 529 55.77 21.93 -44.29
CA LEU A 529 56.18 23.26 -44.77
C LEU A 529 57.27 23.88 -43.88
N GLY A 530 57.18 23.75 -42.56
CA GLY A 530 58.23 24.17 -41.61
C GLY A 530 59.55 23.45 -41.86
N THR A 531 59.50 22.12 -42.09
CA THR A 531 60.69 21.33 -42.44
C THR A 531 61.30 21.77 -43.78
N GLN A 532 60.48 22.08 -44.79
CA GLN A 532 60.95 22.62 -46.07
C GLN A 532 61.57 24.01 -45.92
N LEU A 533 60.98 24.88 -45.10
CA LEU A 533 61.45 26.25 -44.87
C LEU A 533 62.79 26.26 -44.10
N ILE A 534 62.97 25.38 -43.12
CA ILE A 534 64.28 25.18 -42.45
C ILE A 534 65.34 24.77 -43.48
N ARG A 535 65.08 23.71 -44.27
CA ARG A 535 66.02 23.27 -45.33
C ARG A 535 66.37 24.38 -46.34
N ARG A 536 65.38 25.18 -46.74
CA ARG A 536 65.59 26.34 -47.63
C ARG A 536 66.45 27.42 -46.97
N ASN A 537 66.28 27.69 -45.68
CA ASN A 537 67.14 28.62 -44.95
C ASN A 537 68.57 28.07 -44.81
N ASP A 538 68.74 26.76 -44.57
CA ASP A 538 70.06 26.11 -44.52
C ASP A 538 70.77 26.16 -45.90
N GLU A 539 70.04 25.87 -46.99
CA GLU A 539 70.51 26.03 -48.38
C GLU A 539 70.96 27.48 -48.64
N ILE A 540 70.18 28.48 -48.20
CA ILE A 540 70.50 29.91 -48.34
C ILE A 540 71.75 30.29 -47.51
N ALA A 541 71.88 29.80 -46.27
CA ALA A 541 73.05 30.06 -45.43
C ALA A 541 74.34 29.47 -46.03
N LEU A 542 74.26 28.23 -46.55
CA LEU A 542 75.36 27.60 -47.29
C LEU A 542 75.73 28.37 -48.55
N LEU A 543 74.76 28.93 -49.27
CA LEU A 543 75.02 29.80 -50.42
C LEU A 543 75.69 31.12 -50.04
N TYR A 544 75.29 31.76 -48.92
CA TYR A 544 75.95 32.98 -48.44
C TYR A 544 77.40 32.74 -48.03
N GLU A 545 77.69 31.68 -47.26
CA GLU A 545 79.08 31.35 -46.92
C GLU A 545 79.90 30.95 -48.16
N LYS A 546 79.30 30.25 -49.14
CA LYS A 546 79.95 29.96 -50.42
C LYS A 546 80.28 31.24 -51.20
N ILE A 547 79.36 32.21 -51.26
CA ILE A 547 79.59 33.51 -51.91
C ILE A 547 80.71 34.28 -51.21
N LYS A 548 80.71 34.30 -49.87
CA LYS A 548 81.73 34.95 -49.03
C LYS A 548 83.12 34.33 -49.25
N ILE A 549 83.23 33.00 -49.25
CA ILE A 549 84.49 32.28 -49.55
C ILE A 549 84.97 32.59 -50.98
N LEU A 550 84.06 32.63 -51.97
CA LEU A 550 84.41 32.99 -53.35
C LEU A 550 84.86 34.45 -53.47
N GLN A 551 84.21 35.40 -52.78
CA GLN A 551 84.61 36.80 -52.74
C GLN A 551 85.98 36.99 -52.09
N ASP A 552 86.27 36.31 -50.97
CA ASP A 552 87.58 36.42 -50.31
C ASP A 552 88.69 35.69 -51.08
N THR A 553 88.34 34.68 -51.88
CA THR A 553 89.25 34.06 -52.85
C THR A 553 89.52 34.99 -54.03
N LEU A 554 88.48 35.66 -54.55
CA LEU A 554 88.60 36.64 -55.63
C LEU A 554 89.48 37.83 -55.21
N LYS A 555 89.24 38.44 -54.04
CA LYS A 555 90.08 39.52 -53.49
C LYS A 555 91.56 39.13 -53.37
N LYS A 556 91.86 37.89 -52.98
CA LYS A 556 93.24 37.37 -52.95
C LYS A 556 93.83 37.27 -54.36
N GLY A 557 93.07 36.72 -55.31
CA GLY A 557 93.44 36.67 -56.72
C GLY A 557 93.67 38.05 -57.34
N GLU A 558 92.83 39.04 -57.03
CA GLU A 558 92.98 40.45 -57.44
C GLU A 558 94.26 41.06 -56.85
N LEU A 559 94.54 40.85 -55.56
CA LEU A 559 95.77 41.32 -54.90
C LEU A 559 97.03 40.66 -55.47
N GLU A 560 96.99 39.38 -55.84
CA GLU A 560 98.11 38.69 -56.49
C GLU A 560 98.28 39.12 -57.95
N TYR A 561 97.18 39.28 -58.69
CA TYR A 561 97.19 39.80 -60.06
C TYR A 561 97.75 41.21 -60.12
N ASN A 562 97.31 42.11 -59.24
CA ASN A 562 97.81 43.48 -59.19
C ASN A 562 99.32 43.53 -58.90
N LYS A 563 99.84 42.69 -57.99
CA LYS A 563 101.28 42.53 -57.78
C LYS A 563 102.00 42.06 -59.06
N ARG A 564 101.42 41.14 -59.84
CA ARG A 564 102.01 40.71 -61.12
C ARG A 564 101.95 41.78 -62.21
N VAL A 565 100.96 42.68 -62.18
CA VAL A 565 100.92 43.86 -63.04
C VAL A 565 101.99 44.88 -62.63
N GLU A 566 102.22 45.06 -61.32
CA GLU A 566 103.32 45.88 -60.78
C GLU A 566 104.69 45.29 -61.15
N ASP A 567 104.93 44.01 -60.88
CA ASP A 567 106.14 43.26 -61.30
C ASP A 567 106.41 43.46 -62.80
N ALA A 568 105.39 43.28 -63.65
CA ALA A 568 105.50 43.44 -65.10
C ALA A 568 105.78 44.89 -65.51
N ALA A 569 105.22 45.88 -64.83
CA ALA A 569 105.50 47.29 -65.08
C ALA A 569 106.93 47.68 -64.66
N GLU A 570 107.45 47.13 -63.55
CA GLU A 570 108.85 47.30 -63.15
C GLU A 570 109.82 46.61 -64.11
N LEU A 571 109.54 45.38 -64.53
CA LEU A 571 110.31 44.68 -65.56
C LEU A 571 110.30 45.44 -66.90
N GLN A 572 109.16 46.02 -67.31
CA GLN A 572 109.12 46.87 -68.51
C GLN A 572 109.94 48.17 -68.36
N ARG A 573 109.99 48.78 -67.16
CA ARG A 573 110.89 49.92 -66.88
C ARG A 573 112.35 49.47 -66.97
N LEU A 574 112.71 48.36 -66.32
CA LEU A 574 114.06 47.82 -66.33
C LEU A 574 114.54 47.44 -67.73
N ILE A 575 113.66 46.86 -68.57
CA ILE A 575 113.93 46.59 -69.99
C ILE A 575 114.20 47.91 -70.74
N LYS A 576 113.34 48.92 -70.59
CA LYS A 576 113.52 50.22 -71.26
C LYS A 576 114.80 50.94 -70.83
N ASP A 577 115.17 50.89 -69.54
CA ASP A 577 116.40 51.48 -69.03
C ASP A 577 117.65 50.66 -69.41
N THR A 578 117.53 49.34 -69.57
CA THR A 578 118.60 48.49 -70.10
C THR A 578 118.80 48.74 -71.60
N GLN A 579 117.72 48.90 -72.37
CA GLN A 579 117.78 49.31 -73.79
C GLN A 579 118.41 50.70 -73.95
N ARG A 580 118.05 51.67 -73.09
CA ARG A 580 118.70 53.00 -73.05
C ARG A 580 120.19 52.91 -72.74
N LYS A 581 120.59 52.13 -71.72
CA LYS A 581 122.01 51.89 -71.40
C LYS A 581 122.76 51.26 -72.57
N ASN A 582 122.16 50.26 -73.22
CA ASN A 582 122.76 49.58 -74.37
C ASN A 582 122.93 50.55 -75.56
N LEU A 583 121.93 51.38 -75.87
CA LEU A 583 122.02 52.42 -76.90
C LEU A 583 123.10 53.49 -76.59
N ILE A 584 123.31 53.83 -75.31
CA ILE A 584 124.39 54.73 -74.89
C ILE A 584 125.76 54.07 -75.06
N LEU A 585 125.91 52.81 -74.64
CA LEU A 585 127.13 52.03 -74.80
C LEU A 585 127.47 51.81 -76.29
N GLN A 586 126.47 51.52 -77.12
CA GLN A 586 126.63 51.37 -78.57
C GLN A 586 127.15 52.68 -79.18
N ARG A 587 126.57 53.83 -78.85
CA ARG A 587 127.08 55.15 -79.26
C ARG A 587 128.50 55.44 -78.78
N GLN A 588 128.91 54.89 -77.63
CA GLN A 588 130.28 54.99 -77.14
C GLN A 588 131.24 54.07 -77.93
N CYS A 589 130.78 52.91 -78.39
CA CYS A 589 131.53 52.08 -79.35
C CYS A 589 131.65 52.78 -80.71
N ASP A 590 130.58 53.34 -81.25
CA ASP A 590 130.59 54.12 -82.51
C ASP A 590 131.60 55.30 -82.41
N GLN A 591 131.60 56.02 -81.28
CA GLN A 591 132.58 57.07 -80.98
C GLN A 591 134.02 56.52 -80.81
N THR A 592 134.18 55.27 -80.38
CA THR A 592 135.49 54.62 -80.26
C THR A 592 136.06 54.30 -81.64
N GLU A 593 135.26 53.89 -82.63
CA GLU A 593 135.72 53.75 -84.01
C GLU A 593 136.14 55.10 -84.62
N GLU A 594 135.38 56.18 -84.37
CA GLU A 594 135.78 57.54 -84.74
C GLU A 594 137.11 57.97 -84.09
N LEU A 595 137.33 57.62 -82.81
CA LEU A 595 138.55 57.93 -82.09
C LEU A 595 139.72 57.06 -82.58
N GLU A 596 139.51 55.80 -82.90
CA GLU A 596 140.52 54.95 -83.56
C GLU A 596 140.90 55.48 -84.94
N ALA A 597 139.94 55.96 -85.73
CA ALA A 597 140.21 56.59 -87.02
C ALA A 597 141.06 57.87 -86.84
N LYS A 598 140.71 58.71 -85.86
CA LYS A 598 141.48 59.91 -85.50
C LYS A 598 142.88 59.57 -84.96
N VAL A 599 143.04 58.49 -84.21
CA VAL A 599 144.36 57.98 -83.78
C VAL A 599 145.16 57.47 -84.98
N LYS A 600 144.55 56.77 -85.93
CA LYS A 600 145.21 56.28 -87.16
C LYS A 600 145.62 57.42 -88.10
N THR A 601 144.85 58.53 -88.18
CA THR A 601 145.32 59.74 -88.85
C THR A 601 146.43 60.42 -88.07
N LEU A 602 146.26 60.67 -86.77
CA LEU A 602 147.32 61.29 -85.95
C LEU A 602 148.62 60.46 -85.90
N GLN A 603 148.56 59.13 -86.07
CA GLN A 603 149.73 58.28 -86.25
C GLN A 603 150.38 58.45 -87.62
N LYS A 604 149.60 58.61 -88.70
CA LYS A 604 150.15 58.97 -90.03
C LYS A 604 150.75 60.38 -90.01
N ASP A 605 150.08 61.34 -89.40
CA ASP A 605 150.52 62.73 -89.28
C ASP A 605 151.79 62.80 -88.41
N LEU A 606 151.85 62.03 -87.32
CA LEU A 606 153.06 61.86 -86.51
C LEU A 606 154.20 61.18 -87.29
N VAL A 607 153.93 60.18 -88.14
CA VAL A 607 154.96 59.57 -88.99
C VAL A 607 155.42 60.55 -90.09
N GLN A 608 154.52 61.36 -90.65
CA GLN A 608 154.87 62.43 -91.61
C GLN A 608 155.73 63.50 -90.92
N GLU A 609 155.33 63.99 -89.75
CA GLU A 609 156.11 64.96 -88.98
C GLU A 609 157.39 64.36 -88.39
N GLN A 610 157.46 63.07 -88.07
CA GLN A 610 158.71 62.38 -87.75
C GLN A 610 159.63 62.26 -88.97
N THR A 611 159.08 62.02 -90.16
CA THR A 611 159.85 61.98 -91.41
C THR A 611 160.32 63.38 -91.79
N ARG A 612 159.49 64.41 -91.57
CA ARG A 612 159.82 65.83 -91.72
C ARG A 612 160.88 66.27 -90.72
N VAL A 613 160.76 65.88 -89.45
CA VAL A 613 161.78 66.11 -88.42
C VAL A 613 163.06 65.35 -88.74
N ARG A 614 163.00 64.16 -89.35
CA ARG A 614 164.19 63.44 -89.82
C ARG A 614 164.86 64.17 -90.99
N ALA A 615 164.11 64.61 -92.00
CA ALA A 615 164.65 65.44 -93.09
C ALA A 615 165.21 66.78 -92.58
N LEU A 616 164.50 67.46 -91.67
CA LEU A 616 164.98 68.66 -90.98
C LEU A 616 166.16 68.36 -90.02
N SER A 617 166.38 67.11 -89.60
CA SER A 617 167.54 66.69 -88.82
C SER A 617 168.74 66.43 -89.72
N GLU A 618 168.53 65.86 -90.90
CA GLU A 618 169.52 65.73 -91.96
C GLU A 618 169.95 67.14 -92.47
N GLU A 619 169.00 68.08 -92.63
CA GLU A 619 169.28 69.51 -92.86
C GLU A 619 169.91 70.24 -91.65
N LEU A 620 169.84 69.67 -90.43
CA LEU A 620 170.52 70.20 -89.23
C LEU A 620 171.90 69.56 -88.99
N GLU A 621 172.23 68.47 -89.69
CA GLU A 621 173.57 67.86 -89.70
C GLU A 621 174.48 68.45 -90.79
N ASP A 622 173.92 69.17 -91.78
CA ASP A 622 174.67 69.98 -92.75
C ASP A 622 175.19 71.28 -92.06
N PRO A 623 176.52 71.51 -91.96
CA PRO A 623 177.08 72.36 -90.90
C PRO A 623 177.11 73.87 -91.23
N ASN A 624 175.98 74.48 -91.63
CA ASN A 624 175.90 75.93 -91.90
C ASN A 624 174.63 76.61 -91.32
N ASN A 625 174.51 76.54 -90.00
CA ASN A 625 173.38 77.05 -89.19
C ASN A 625 173.56 78.51 -88.76
N PRO A 626 172.54 79.37 -88.98
CA PRO A 626 172.28 80.46 -88.05
C PRO A 626 170.78 80.65 -87.72
N HIS A 627 170.33 80.05 -86.60
CA HIS A 627 169.50 80.63 -85.52
C HIS A 627 168.50 79.62 -84.93
N ARG A 628 168.69 79.23 -83.65
CA ARG A 628 167.97 78.11 -83.01
C ARG A 628 167.33 78.50 -81.66
N TRP A 629 166.00 78.69 -81.70
CA TRP A 629 165.02 78.64 -80.59
C TRP A 629 164.87 79.83 -79.60
N ARG A 630 163.67 79.91 -78.98
CA ARG A 630 163.28 80.72 -77.80
C ARG A 630 162.01 80.13 -77.13
N HIS A 631 161.83 80.31 -75.82
CA HIS A 631 160.65 79.85 -75.03
C HIS A 631 159.79 80.99 -74.43
N LEU A 632 158.65 80.62 -73.82
CA LEU A 632 157.57 81.45 -73.24
C LEU A 632 157.15 80.92 -71.84
N TYR A 633 156.41 81.71 -71.04
CA TYR A 633 156.04 81.42 -69.63
C TYR A 633 154.68 82.03 -69.18
N GLY A 634 154.04 81.41 -68.17
CA GLY A 634 152.86 81.92 -67.42
C GLY A 634 152.25 80.86 -66.47
N GLU A 635 151.66 81.24 -65.32
CA GLU A 635 151.20 80.34 -64.22
C GLU A 635 149.82 80.72 -63.59
N ASP A 636 149.27 79.86 -62.71
CA ASP A 636 147.90 79.87 -62.15
C ASP A 636 147.80 80.15 -60.62
N PRO A 637 146.61 80.50 -60.06
CA PRO A 637 146.42 80.98 -58.67
C PRO A 637 146.08 79.94 -57.57
N SER A 638 145.88 80.43 -56.32
CA SER A 638 146.11 79.68 -55.06
C SER A 638 144.88 78.99 -54.39
N PRO A 639 145.04 77.80 -53.74
CA PRO A 639 143.95 77.02 -53.13
C PRO A 639 143.12 77.65 -51.99
N ALA A 640 143.55 78.77 -51.41
CA ALA A 640 142.91 79.31 -50.18
C ALA A 640 141.45 79.76 -50.39
N GLU A 641 141.11 80.24 -51.59
CA GLU A 641 139.77 80.77 -51.89
C GLU A 641 138.73 79.65 -52.02
N LEU A 642 139.12 78.52 -52.61
CA LEU A 642 138.32 77.29 -52.73
C LEU A 642 137.82 76.76 -51.37
N LEU A 643 138.64 76.87 -50.31
CA LEU A 643 138.25 76.38 -48.98
C LEU A 643 137.17 77.25 -48.30
N LYS A 644 137.07 78.53 -48.70
CA LYS A 644 136.14 79.51 -48.13
C LYS A 644 134.72 79.32 -48.66
N THR A 645 134.57 79.07 -49.96
CA THR A 645 133.28 78.82 -50.62
C THR A 645 132.64 77.51 -50.15
N ILE A 646 133.42 76.44 -50.00
CA ILE A 646 132.95 75.13 -49.49
C ILE A 646 132.26 75.28 -48.12
N LYS A 647 132.87 76.01 -47.18
CA LYS A 647 132.32 76.21 -45.82
C LYS A 647 131.03 77.05 -45.80
N GLN A 648 130.82 77.96 -46.76
CA GLN A 648 129.54 78.68 -46.89
C GLN A 648 128.42 77.79 -47.42
N LEU A 649 128.71 76.93 -48.41
CA LEU A 649 127.72 76.02 -48.99
C LEU A 649 127.20 74.99 -47.96
N GLN A 650 128.09 74.41 -47.15
CA GLN A 650 127.71 73.46 -46.09
C GLN A 650 126.72 74.06 -45.07
N ARG A 651 126.92 75.32 -44.65
CA ARG A 651 126.01 76.01 -43.70
C ARG A 651 124.62 76.26 -44.30
N ARG A 652 124.52 76.53 -45.61
CA ARG A 652 123.23 76.64 -46.31
C ARG A 652 122.49 75.30 -46.39
N LEU A 653 123.22 74.20 -46.61
CA LEU A 653 122.64 72.85 -46.73
C LEU A 653 121.98 72.39 -45.42
N ILE A 654 122.65 72.57 -44.28
CA ILE A 654 122.15 72.16 -42.96
C ILE A 654 120.81 72.85 -42.67
N LYS A 655 120.74 74.19 -42.75
CA LYS A 655 119.50 74.93 -42.47
C LYS A 655 118.34 74.51 -43.38
N LYS A 656 118.62 74.28 -44.68
CA LYS A 656 117.61 73.77 -45.62
C LYS A 656 117.10 72.37 -45.30
N THR A 657 117.86 71.58 -44.53
CA THR A 657 117.46 70.23 -44.11
C THR A 657 116.53 70.29 -42.90
N GLU A 658 116.75 71.22 -41.96
CA GLU A 658 115.86 71.45 -40.81
C GLU A 658 114.46 71.94 -41.25
N ASP A 659 114.38 72.87 -42.20
CA ASP A 659 113.12 73.34 -42.82
C ASP A 659 112.23 72.16 -43.30
N ILE A 660 112.87 71.14 -43.91
CA ILE A 660 112.21 69.96 -44.48
C ILE A 660 111.75 68.95 -43.40
N VAL A 661 112.43 68.91 -42.25
CA VAL A 661 112.02 68.06 -41.12
C VAL A 661 110.81 68.64 -40.39
N ASN A 662 110.76 69.96 -40.20
CA ASN A 662 109.65 70.63 -39.53
C ASN A 662 108.35 70.55 -40.34
N THR A 663 108.41 70.90 -41.63
CA THR A 663 107.24 70.79 -42.54
C THR A 663 106.71 69.35 -42.68
N LYS A 664 107.57 68.33 -42.56
CA LYS A 664 107.13 66.92 -42.51
C LYS A 664 106.38 66.55 -41.23
N LYS A 665 106.61 67.20 -40.09
CA LYS A 665 105.82 67.00 -38.87
C LYS A 665 104.42 67.58 -39.00
N GLU A 666 104.31 68.83 -39.46
CA GLU A 666 103.03 69.52 -39.65
C GLU A 666 102.06 68.72 -40.54
N ILE A 667 102.58 68.13 -41.63
CA ILE A 667 101.82 67.25 -42.53
C ILE A 667 101.34 65.96 -41.83
N ALA A 668 102.11 65.42 -40.88
CA ALA A 668 101.72 64.21 -40.14
C ALA A 668 100.61 64.50 -39.12
N ASP A 669 100.71 65.61 -38.39
CA ASP A 669 99.71 66.01 -37.39
C ASP A 669 98.37 66.40 -38.04
N LEU A 670 98.39 67.10 -39.19
CA LEU A 670 97.18 67.39 -39.98
C LEU A 670 96.46 66.13 -40.48
N LYS A 671 97.21 65.13 -40.97
CA LYS A 671 96.61 63.83 -41.38
C LYS A 671 95.92 63.12 -40.22
N LYS A 672 96.53 63.14 -39.03
CA LYS A 672 95.97 62.52 -37.83
C LYS A 672 94.67 63.20 -37.37
N GLN A 673 94.54 64.51 -37.58
CA GLN A 673 93.29 65.25 -37.34
C GLN A 673 92.20 64.88 -38.37
N MET A 674 92.54 64.73 -39.65
CA MET A 674 91.61 64.25 -40.68
C MET A 674 91.07 62.85 -40.37
N GLU A 675 91.93 61.89 -39.99
CA GLU A 675 91.48 60.54 -39.64
C GLU A 675 90.52 60.53 -38.45
N SER A 676 90.78 61.36 -37.40
CA SER A 676 89.89 61.45 -36.24
C SER A 676 88.52 62.04 -36.56
N THR A 677 88.46 63.06 -37.42
CA THR A 677 87.21 63.71 -37.82
C THR A 677 86.41 62.87 -38.82
N GLN A 678 87.08 62.19 -39.74
CA GLN A 678 86.44 61.23 -40.66
C GLN A 678 85.82 60.04 -39.91
N LYS A 679 86.47 59.57 -38.84
CA LYS A 679 85.93 58.53 -37.95
C LYS A 679 84.66 59.01 -37.23
N LEU A 680 84.71 60.21 -36.65
CA LEU A 680 83.57 60.85 -35.98
C LEU A 680 82.36 61.09 -36.91
N MET A 681 82.59 61.37 -38.20
CA MET A 681 81.50 61.43 -39.19
C MET A 681 80.94 60.05 -39.55
N SER A 682 81.76 59.00 -39.57
CA SER A 682 81.30 57.63 -39.84
C SER A 682 80.46 57.01 -38.71
N GLU A 683 80.50 57.60 -37.52
CA GLU A 683 79.74 57.16 -36.33
C GLU A 683 78.38 57.87 -36.20
N GLN A 684 78.07 58.86 -37.04
CA GLN A 684 76.74 59.52 -37.06
C GLN A 684 75.77 58.84 -38.03
N PRO A 685 74.53 58.51 -37.61
CA PRO A 685 73.53 57.92 -38.50
C PRO A 685 73.06 58.91 -39.55
N SER A 686 72.94 58.44 -40.80
CA SER A 686 72.50 59.29 -41.93
C SER A 686 71.05 59.78 -41.77
N PRO A 687 70.68 60.92 -42.40
CA PRO A 687 69.31 61.45 -42.32
C PRO A 687 68.22 60.47 -42.77
N GLU A 688 68.53 59.60 -43.72
CA GLU A 688 67.61 58.54 -44.20
C GLU A 688 67.38 57.46 -43.14
N MET A 689 68.45 56.98 -42.48
CA MET A 689 68.35 56.03 -41.36
C MET A 689 67.49 56.60 -40.21
N LEU A 690 67.62 57.91 -39.93
CA LEU A 690 66.78 58.59 -38.94
C LEU A 690 65.30 58.70 -39.37
N HIS A 691 65.03 58.82 -40.67
CA HIS A 691 63.67 58.81 -41.21
C HIS A 691 63.05 57.41 -41.16
N GLU A 692 63.79 56.36 -41.53
CA GLU A 692 63.34 54.97 -41.42
C GLU A 692 63.08 54.58 -39.96
N LEU A 693 63.98 54.93 -39.03
CA LEU A 693 63.79 54.71 -37.60
C LEU A 693 62.48 55.35 -37.10
N LYS A 694 62.16 56.57 -37.57
CA LYS A 694 60.93 57.29 -37.23
C LYS A 694 59.68 56.61 -37.81
N GLN A 695 59.75 56.07 -39.03
CA GLN A 695 58.66 55.28 -39.61
C GLN A 695 58.48 53.93 -38.91
N LEU A 696 59.56 53.26 -38.52
CA LEU A 696 59.51 52.01 -37.75
C LEU A 696 58.90 52.25 -36.35
N GLN A 697 59.28 53.31 -35.65
CA GLN A 697 58.63 53.70 -34.38
C GLN A 697 57.13 53.99 -34.54
N LEU A 698 56.68 54.57 -35.67
CA LEU A 698 55.26 54.75 -35.96
C LEU A 698 54.54 53.42 -36.21
N LYS A 699 55.15 52.50 -36.97
CA LYS A 699 54.62 51.14 -37.19
C LYS A 699 54.53 50.34 -35.88
N VAL A 700 55.54 50.44 -35.01
CA VAL A 700 55.51 49.85 -33.65
C VAL A 700 54.37 50.43 -32.82
N LYS A 701 54.21 51.77 -32.76
CA LYS A 701 53.10 52.40 -32.03
C LYS A 701 51.71 52.05 -32.59
N GLN A 702 51.59 51.74 -33.90
CA GLN A 702 50.37 51.21 -34.48
C GLN A 702 50.13 49.75 -34.06
N LYS A 703 51.18 48.91 -34.02
CA LYS A 703 51.09 47.52 -33.56
C LYS A 703 50.80 47.42 -32.06
N ASP A 704 51.35 48.29 -31.22
CA ASP A 704 50.99 48.40 -29.79
C ASP A 704 49.49 48.72 -29.61
N ARG A 705 48.92 49.57 -30.47
CA ARG A 705 47.47 49.86 -30.44
C ARG A 705 46.64 48.66 -30.85
N GLN A 706 47.05 47.91 -31.87
CA GLN A 706 46.40 46.66 -32.27
C GLN A 706 46.49 45.59 -31.18
N LEU A 707 47.66 45.42 -30.55
CA LEU A 707 47.86 44.51 -29.43
C LEU A 707 47.03 44.90 -28.20
N LYS A 708 46.88 46.20 -27.90
CA LYS A 708 46.00 46.67 -26.82
C LYS A 708 44.51 46.46 -27.12
N ALA A 709 44.08 46.58 -28.38
CA ALA A 709 42.73 46.21 -28.79
C ALA A 709 42.49 44.71 -28.63
N MET A 710 43.37 43.87 -29.19
CA MET A 710 43.31 42.40 -29.04
C MET A 710 43.40 41.95 -27.59
N ALA A 711 44.16 42.64 -26.73
CA ALA A 711 44.22 42.36 -25.30
C ALA A 711 42.91 42.74 -24.58
N ALA A 712 42.22 43.81 -24.99
CA ALA A 712 40.91 44.17 -24.44
C ALA A 712 39.80 43.21 -24.92
N GLU A 713 39.86 42.75 -26.18
CA GLU A 713 39.01 41.68 -26.72
C GLU A 713 39.26 40.36 -25.98
N LEU A 714 40.52 39.97 -25.79
CA LEU A 714 40.89 38.78 -25.01
C LEU A 714 40.36 38.88 -23.57
N ASN A 715 40.54 40.03 -22.91
CA ASN A 715 40.12 40.21 -21.52
C ASN A 715 38.59 40.23 -21.38
N THR A 716 37.83 40.72 -22.38
CA THR A 716 36.36 40.62 -22.38
C THR A 716 35.86 39.21 -22.71
N GLN A 717 36.53 38.46 -23.60
CA GLN A 717 36.25 37.04 -23.80
C GLN A 717 36.60 36.20 -22.55
N GLN A 718 37.67 36.56 -21.84
CA GLN A 718 38.07 35.90 -20.60
C GLN A 718 37.14 36.27 -19.43
N SER A 719 36.59 37.49 -19.40
CA SER A 719 35.49 37.85 -18.49
C SER A 719 34.25 36.99 -18.75
N LYS A 720 33.85 36.82 -20.02
CA LYS A 720 32.75 35.91 -20.39
C LYS A 720 33.05 34.45 -20.06
N LEU A 721 34.30 34.00 -20.24
CA LEU A 721 34.72 32.66 -19.83
C LEU A 721 34.59 32.48 -18.31
N ASN A 722 34.98 33.49 -17.52
CA ASN A 722 34.83 33.50 -16.07
C ASN A 722 33.36 33.56 -15.64
N GLU A 723 32.50 34.29 -16.36
CA GLU A 723 31.04 34.28 -16.15
C GLU A 723 30.44 32.91 -16.44
N TYR A 724 30.81 32.27 -17.56
CA TYR A 724 30.40 30.90 -17.89
C TYR A 724 30.96 29.87 -16.91
N GLN A 725 32.19 30.04 -16.40
CA GLN A 725 32.74 29.22 -15.32
C GLN A 725 31.99 29.44 -14.01
N SER A 726 31.63 30.68 -13.67
CA SER A 726 30.83 30.99 -12.46
C SER A 726 29.42 30.39 -12.57
N GLN A 727 28.79 30.48 -13.74
CA GLN A 727 27.51 29.83 -14.02
C GLN A 727 27.64 28.30 -13.98
N TYR A 728 28.72 27.74 -14.56
CA TYR A 728 28.99 26.31 -14.50
C TYR A 728 29.27 25.83 -13.08
N GLU A 729 29.96 26.61 -12.25
CA GLU A 729 30.13 26.34 -10.81
C GLU A 729 28.80 26.43 -10.07
N VAL A 730 27.96 27.42 -10.36
CA VAL A 730 26.59 27.51 -9.78
C VAL A 730 25.75 26.30 -10.19
N TYR A 731 25.74 25.90 -11.47
CA TYR A 731 25.02 24.70 -11.92
C TYR A 731 25.62 23.41 -11.38
N THR A 732 26.94 23.30 -11.28
CA THR A 732 27.63 22.13 -10.69
C THR A 732 27.37 22.07 -9.19
N LYS A 733 27.26 23.21 -8.52
CA LYS A 733 26.90 23.31 -7.10
C LYS A 733 25.42 23.01 -6.88
N GLN A 734 24.51 23.48 -7.73
CA GLN A 734 23.10 23.03 -7.73
C GLN A 734 22.98 21.54 -8.03
N LEU A 735 23.83 20.98 -8.91
CA LEU A 735 23.89 19.54 -9.18
C LEU A 735 24.51 18.75 -7.99
N ALA A 736 25.43 19.36 -7.24
CA ALA A 736 25.98 18.80 -6.02
C ALA A 736 24.97 18.88 -4.87
N ASP A 737 24.32 20.02 -4.66
CA ASP A 737 23.28 20.27 -3.66
C ASP A 737 22.04 19.40 -3.93
N THR A 738 21.67 19.14 -5.19
CA THR A 738 20.61 18.17 -5.52
C THR A 738 21.06 16.72 -5.38
N LYS A 739 22.34 16.39 -5.67
CA LYS A 739 22.90 15.06 -5.36
C LYS A 739 23.06 14.83 -3.86
N ASP A 740 23.38 15.84 -3.07
CA ASP A 740 23.46 15.78 -1.61
C ASP A 740 22.07 15.89 -0.98
N LEU A 741 21.09 16.52 -1.62
CA LEU A 741 19.68 16.39 -1.24
C LEU A 741 19.21 14.96 -1.48
N GLN A 742 19.47 14.38 -2.66
CA GLN A 742 19.21 12.96 -2.93
C GLN A 742 20.00 12.04 -1.99
N PHE A 743 21.27 12.30 -1.71
CA PHE A 743 22.10 11.45 -0.85
C PHE A 743 21.78 11.62 0.63
N THR A 744 21.36 12.80 1.09
CA THR A 744 20.83 13.00 2.44
C THR A 744 19.40 12.47 2.57
N GLN A 745 18.58 12.45 1.51
CA GLN A 745 17.34 11.69 1.47
C GLN A 745 17.62 10.17 1.51
N GLN A 746 18.57 9.66 0.73
CA GLN A 746 19.01 8.26 0.73
C GLN A 746 19.63 7.85 2.09
N LYS A 747 20.39 8.75 2.72
CA LYS A 747 21.01 8.55 4.04
C LYS A 747 20.01 8.71 5.18
N LYS A 748 19.01 9.61 5.05
CA LYS A 748 17.84 9.64 5.95
C LYS A 748 17.02 8.36 5.78
N LEU A 749 16.81 7.84 4.56
CA LEU A 749 16.22 6.51 4.32
C LEU A 749 17.02 5.41 5.03
N ASN A 750 18.33 5.36 4.86
CA ASN A 750 19.16 4.33 5.47
C ASN A 750 19.25 4.48 7.00
N GLN A 751 19.27 5.70 7.53
CA GLN A 751 19.21 5.95 8.98
C GLN A 751 17.80 5.75 9.57
N MET A 752 16.73 5.96 8.80
CA MET A 752 15.37 5.53 9.14
C MET A 752 15.33 4.00 9.20
N LYS A 753 15.94 3.30 8.25
CA LYS A 753 16.01 1.82 8.23
C LYS A 753 16.90 1.24 9.34
N GLU A 754 17.98 1.90 9.71
CA GLU A 754 18.79 1.50 10.88
C GLU A 754 18.10 1.87 12.20
N ARG A 755 17.46 3.04 12.31
CA ARG A 755 16.64 3.39 13.48
C ARG A 755 15.42 2.47 13.62
N ALA A 756 14.78 2.09 12.53
CA ALA A 756 13.71 1.08 12.50
C ALA A 756 14.25 -0.28 12.96
N ARG A 757 15.39 -0.74 12.43
CA ARG A 757 16.06 -1.96 12.94
C ARG A 757 16.44 -1.91 14.41
N MET A 758 16.58 -0.71 15.00
CA MET A 758 16.84 -0.52 16.43
C MET A 758 15.56 -0.33 17.27
N SER A 759 14.49 0.27 16.71
CA SER A 759 13.20 0.47 17.40
C SER A 759 12.28 -0.73 17.29
N GLU A 760 12.33 -1.49 16.21
CA GLU A 760 11.71 -2.82 16.09
C GLU A 760 12.40 -3.87 16.99
N ASN A 761 13.60 -3.55 17.50
CA ASN A 761 14.27 -4.30 18.55
C ASN A 761 13.78 -3.92 19.96
N THR A 762 12.84 -2.97 20.09
CA THR A 762 12.23 -2.53 21.36
C THR A 762 10.69 -2.54 21.37
N THR A 763 10.02 -2.18 20.28
CA THR A 763 8.56 -1.97 20.24
C THR A 763 7.88 -2.65 19.05
N ALA A 764 7.89 -3.99 19.08
CA ALA A 764 6.80 -4.78 18.50
C ALA A 764 5.51 -4.64 19.34
N ARG A 765 5.05 -3.40 19.49
CA ARG A 765 3.83 -2.95 20.16
C ARG A 765 3.40 -1.64 19.52
N THR A 766 2.22 -1.66 18.88
CA THR A 766 1.26 -0.54 18.69
C THR A 766 1.77 0.81 18.15
N GLU A 767 1.13 1.47 17.19
CA GLU A 767 0.08 1.15 16.20
C GLU A 767 -0.18 2.47 15.42
N SER A 768 -0.96 2.44 14.31
CA SER A 768 -1.57 3.63 13.65
C SER A 768 -0.62 4.74 13.09
N GLN A 769 -0.93 5.60 12.12
CA GLN A 769 -1.82 5.70 10.93
C GLN A 769 -1.96 7.22 10.58
N PHE A 770 -2.35 7.55 9.33
CA PHE A 770 -3.21 8.71 8.93
C PHE A 770 -2.68 10.12 8.50
N THR A 771 -2.38 10.29 7.19
CA THR A 771 -3.01 11.20 6.15
C THR A 771 -3.27 12.74 6.31
N GLY A 772 -3.23 13.53 5.19
CA GLY A 772 -3.33 15.03 5.06
C GLY A 772 -2.44 15.87 4.04
N ASP A 773 -2.24 15.51 2.75
CA ASP A 773 -1.36 16.06 1.63
C ASP A 773 -0.19 17.16 1.80
N GLN A 774 0.11 18.09 0.82
CA GLN A 774 1.15 19.22 0.81
C GLN A 774 0.84 20.79 0.57
N ALA A 775 1.56 21.71 1.29
CA ALA A 775 2.14 23.09 1.03
C ALA A 775 1.41 24.50 0.96
N MET A 776 1.91 25.56 1.67
CA MET A 776 1.85 27.04 1.32
C MET A 776 0.54 27.84 1.59
N PRO A 777 0.50 29.22 1.63
CA PRO A 777 1.40 30.30 1.08
C PRO A 777 2.03 31.27 2.16
N THR A 778 2.28 32.62 2.09
CA THR A 778 1.84 33.78 1.25
C THR A 778 2.84 34.99 1.15
N LEU A 779 2.46 36.27 1.36
CA LEU A 779 3.08 37.55 0.86
C LEU A 779 2.82 38.77 1.83
N PRO A 780 3.15 40.08 1.59
CA PRO A 780 3.53 40.80 0.34
C PRO A 780 4.62 41.92 0.38
N GLY A 781 4.94 42.46 -0.81
CA GLY A 781 5.53 43.81 -1.05
C GLY A 781 6.95 43.83 -1.65
N GLY A 782 7.29 44.65 -2.66
CA GLY A 782 6.47 45.56 -3.49
C GLY A 782 7.33 46.53 -4.34
N LEU A 783 6.81 46.94 -5.52
CA LEU A 783 7.46 47.71 -6.62
C LEU A 783 8.52 46.96 -7.44
#